data_AF-D6M504-F1
#
_entry.id   AF-D6M504-F1
#
_cell.length_a   1.000
_cell.length_b   1.000
_cell.length_c   1.000
_cell.angle_alpha   90.00
_cell.angle_beta   90.00
_cell.angle_gamma   90.00
#
_symmetry.space_group_name_H-M   'P 1'
#
loop_
_entity.id
_entity.type
_entity.pdbx_description
1 polymer ?
#
loop_
_entity_poly.entity_id
_entity_poly.type
_entity_poly.pdbx_seq_one_letter_code
_entity_poly.pdbx_strand_id
1 'polypeptide(L)'
;MRTAHRVETVRAAEQRLMDRLPDGALMARAASGLAAVAAELLGRVYGSRVCLLVGSGDNGGDTLHAGAALARRGAGVSAVLLSPPRTHAGGLAALRAAGGLVLEAPEATGGAAAPEVSGEVIRRVRAADLVLDGIVGIGGRGGLRPVAARLARAASEGRPTILAVDLPSGIDADSGEVGGEAVRADVTVTFGTYKPGLLIDPGHEHVGALRLVPIGIEPGAPDLEALQYADVAALLPVPGAESDKYRRGVVGIAAGSTRYPGAPVLAVTGALRGGAGAVRYAGSAAGAVTARHPETLVTSGLPSEAGRVQAWVVGPGLGEGDEARAALDDVLAADVPLLVDADALSLAGPDRIRARTAPTLLTPHAGEAARLLGADRVDVEARRLDAVRELAGRLGATVLLKGSTTLIADPDDASPVRVNATGTPGSRPRARATSSPVSPAPSWPPASRRATPPRPPPTSTGSRPAERPVAAGAAPPSRPTTWRRRSRERGGTYGRAEGARKGGATRPRARKGRGAARPPRAEKDVTPRPRAPHHGSSAVAALLWREFPGCGHNSPMNPPLPPRVRVAAYVVRYGARGPELLVCDRVSAPEAGAWVPAGAVEPGEELSAAVLREVREETGIEGARVVRALAVDHRSHPDTSAPRRTTYFLLHAPRGGPDHWEHHAPTADHRLRCHWRSLPLTTPLADHQDAWLAAAEPTWGARLAA
;
A
#
# COMPACT_ATOMS: atom_id res chain seq x y z
N MET A 1 -15.67 9.91 -4.73
CA MET A 1 -14.42 10.67 -4.88
C MET A 1 -14.11 11.42 -3.59
N ARG A 2 -12.83 11.66 -3.27
CA ARG A 2 -12.43 12.61 -2.20
C ARG A 2 -12.01 13.93 -2.85
N THR A 3 -12.63 15.03 -2.45
CA THR A 3 -12.35 16.38 -2.97
C THR A 3 -11.55 17.19 -1.97
N ALA A 4 -10.44 17.78 -2.40
CA ALA A 4 -9.57 18.60 -1.56
C ALA A 4 -9.49 20.05 -2.04
N HIS A 5 -9.31 20.95 -1.08
CA HIS A 5 -9.31 22.40 -1.28
C HIS A 5 -8.15 23.04 -0.53
N ARG A 6 -7.54 24.06 -1.12
CA ARG A 6 -6.46 24.83 -0.48
C ARG A 6 -6.92 25.55 0.79
N VAL A 7 -5.98 25.82 1.68
CA VAL A 7 -6.18 26.48 2.99
C VAL A 7 -6.95 27.78 2.88
N GLU A 8 -6.69 28.59 1.86
CA GLU A 8 -7.41 29.86 1.62
C GLU A 8 -8.91 29.61 1.35
N THR A 9 -9.23 28.68 0.45
CA THR A 9 -10.60 28.26 0.12
C THR A 9 -11.32 27.70 1.35
N VAL A 10 -10.63 26.91 2.17
CA VAL A 10 -11.16 26.37 3.44
C VAL A 10 -11.48 27.50 4.41
N ARG A 11 -10.53 28.40 4.70
CA ARG A 11 -10.73 29.52 5.63
C ARG A 11 -11.84 30.47 5.18
N ALA A 12 -11.94 30.73 3.87
CA ALA A 12 -13.02 31.53 3.31
C ALA A 12 -14.40 30.87 3.49
N ALA A 13 -14.48 29.54 3.39
CA ALA A 13 -15.71 28.78 3.63
C ALA A 13 -16.06 28.69 5.13
N GLU A 14 -15.06 28.57 6.00
CA GLU A 14 -15.20 28.61 7.45
C GLU A 14 -15.70 29.98 7.91
N GLN A 15 -15.11 31.09 7.44
CA GLN A 15 -15.56 32.43 7.78
C GLN A 15 -17.04 32.66 7.41
N ARG A 16 -17.43 32.36 6.16
CA ARG A 16 -18.83 32.42 5.69
C ARG A 16 -19.80 31.57 6.52
N LEU A 17 -19.31 30.58 7.25
CA LEU A 17 -20.13 29.77 8.17
C LEU A 17 -20.12 30.34 9.59
N MET A 18 -18.97 30.81 10.09
CA MET A 18 -18.85 31.46 11.40
C MET A 18 -19.72 32.72 11.48
N ASP A 19 -19.80 33.53 10.41
CA ASP A 19 -20.67 34.72 10.32
C ASP A 19 -22.17 34.42 10.54
N ARG A 20 -22.57 33.12 10.52
CA ARG A 20 -23.95 32.64 10.67
C ARG A 20 -24.15 31.71 11.89
N LEU A 21 -23.13 31.50 12.72
CA LEU A 21 -23.16 30.61 13.87
C LEU A 21 -22.77 31.33 15.17
N PRO A 22 -23.20 30.83 16.34
CA PRO A 22 -22.67 31.30 17.62
C PRO A 22 -21.17 31.04 17.74
N ASP A 23 -20.47 31.93 18.46
CA ASP A 23 -19.04 31.82 18.74
C ASP A 23 -18.64 30.42 19.24
N GLY A 24 -17.55 29.88 18.68
CA GLY A 24 -17.03 28.56 19.02
C GLY A 24 -17.86 27.36 18.54
N ALA A 25 -19.03 27.56 17.90
CA ALA A 25 -19.87 26.45 17.44
C ALA A 25 -19.17 25.56 16.38
N LEU A 26 -18.27 26.12 15.57
CA LEU A 26 -17.51 25.36 14.58
C LEU A 26 -16.47 24.45 15.24
N MET A 27 -15.65 25.00 16.15
CA MET A 27 -14.70 24.25 16.99
C MET A 27 -15.42 23.18 17.83
N ALA A 28 -16.61 23.48 18.36
CA ALA A 28 -17.40 22.49 19.09
C ALA A 28 -17.80 21.27 18.22
N ARG A 29 -18.07 21.47 16.92
CA ARG A 29 -18.33 20.37 15.97
C ARG A 29 -17.08 19.57 15.69
N ALA A 30 -15.97 20.24 15.38
CA ALA A 30 -14.67 19.62 15.11
C ALA A 30 -14.17 18.79 16.31
N ALA A 31 -14.06 19.41 17.49
CA ALA A 31 -13.68 18.75 18.74
C ALA A 31 -14.62 17.59 19.13
N SER A 32 -15.93 17.69 18.88
CA SER A 32 -16.87 16.59 19.14
C SER A 32 -16.65 15.41 18.20
N GLY A 33 -16.43 15.65 16.91
CA GLY A 33 -16.09 14.59 15.95
C GLY A 33 -14.75 13.94 16.27
N LEU A 34 -13.73 14.74 16.59
CA LEU A 34 -12.41 14.28 17.03
C LEU A 34 -12.50 13.40 18.28
N ALA A 35 -13.26 13.82 19.30
CA ALA A 35 -13.48 13.04 20.51
C ALA A 35 -14.21 11.70 20.25
N ALA A 36 -15.11 11.67 19.27
CA ALA A 36 -15.79 10.44 18.86
C ALA A 36 -14.83 9.45 18.21
N VAL A 37 -14.00 9.89 17.25
CA VAL A 37 -12.99 9.04 16.59
C VAL A 37 -11.91 8.58 17.59
N ALA A 38 -11.42 9.48 18.44
CA ALA A 38 -10.47 9.13 19.51
C ALA A 38 -11.04 8.06 20.47
N ALA A 39 -12.34 8.13 20.78
CA ALA A 39 -13.01 7.12 21.61
C ALA A 39 -13.23 5.77 20.89
N GLU A 40 -13.46 5.78 19.58
CA GLU A 40 -13.52 4.56 18.77
C GLU A 40 -12.14 3.87 18.72
N LEU A 41 -11.08 4.64 18.48
CA LEU A 41 -9.69 4.15 18.46
C LEU A 41 -9.25 3.51 19.77
N LEU A 42 -9.61 4.11 20.91
CA LEU A 42 -9.31 3.57 22.23
C LEU A 42 -10.07 2.26 22.52
N GLY A 43 -11.24 2.04 21.91
CA GLY A 43 -12.18 0.93 22.20
C GLY A 43 -12.83 0.99 23.60
N ARG A 44 -12.09 1.45 24.60
CA ARG A 44 -12.51 1.73 25.98
C ARG A 44 -11.87 3.05 26.42
N VAL A 45 -12.70 4.04 26.79
CA VAL A 45 -12.21 5.37 27.22
C VAL A 45 -11.85 5.40 28.71
N TYR A 46 -12.70 4.83 29.57
CA TYR A 46 -12.49 4.84 31.02
C TYR A 46 -11.20 4.13 31.42
N GLY A 47 -10.31 4.82 32.13
CA GLY A 47 -9.02 4.31 32.61
C GLY A 47 -7.93 4.17 31.55
N SER A 48 -8.14 4.71 30.35
CA SER A 48 -7.12 4.79 29.28
C SER A 48 -6.34 6.10 29.37
N ARG A 49 -5.08 6.09 28.93
CA ARG A 49 -4.13 7.21 29.05
C ARG A 49 -4.07 7.95 27.72
N VAL A 50 -4.38 9.23 27.74
CA VAL A 50 -4.37 10.08 26.53
C VAL A 50 -3.39 11.22 26.72
N CYS A 51 -2.43 11.36 25.81
CA CYS A 51 -1.53 12.50 25.80
C CYS A 51 -1.91 13.46 24.67
N LEU A 52 -2.01 14.75 24.96
CA LEU A 52 -2.29 15.79 23.98
C LEU A 52 -1.01 16.59 23.74
N LEU A 53 -0.57 16.71 22.49
CA LEU A 53 0.50 17.61 22.10
C LEU A 53 -0.14 18.89 21.57
N VAL A 54 0.00 20.00 22.29
CA VAL A 54 -0.87 21.18 22.13
C VAL A 54 -0.09 22.40 21.65
N GLY A 55 -0.45 22.87 20.46
CA GLY A 55 0.05 24.10 19.85
C GLY A 55 -0.60 25.38 20.35
N SER A 56 -0.35 26.47 19.62
CA SER A 56 -0.85 27.83 19.92
C SER A 56 -2.02 28.31 19.06
N GLY A 57 -2.61 27.44 18.24
CA GLY A 57 -3.72 27.77 17.33
C GLY A 57 -4.94 26.88 17.57
N ASP A 58 -5.94 26.99 16.70
CA ASP A 58 -7.24 26.32 16.86
C ASP A 58 -7.15 24.79 16.90
N ASN A 59 -6.21 24.19 16.18
CA ASN A 59 -5.86 22.76 16.30
C ASN A 59 -5.56 22.35 17.75
N GLY A 60 -4.87 23.20 18.51
CA GLY A 60 -4.63 23.00 19.94
C GLY A 60 -5.92 23.15 20.75
N GLY A 61 -6.80 24.08 20.37
CA GLY A 61 -8.15 24.25 20.93
C GLY A 61 -9.03 23.01 20.75
N ASP A 62 -9.17 22.51 19.52
CA ASP A 62 -9.90 21.27 19.20
C ASP A 62 -9.37 20.09 19.99
N THR A 63 -8.05 19.94 20.03
CA THR A 63 -7.35 18.89 20.80
C THR A 63 -7.68 18.97 22.29
N LEU A 64 -7.62 20.16 22.88
CA LEU A 64 -7.96 20.38 24.30
C LEU A 64 -9.44 20.11 24.59
N HIS A 65 -10.36 20.55 23.72
CA HIS A 65 -11.79 20.30 23.89
C HIS A 65 -12.15 18.81 23.72
N ALA A 66 -11.53 18.12 22.77
CA ALA A 66 -11.67 16.67 22.62
C ALA A 66 -11.08 15.91 23.81
N GLY A 67 -9.89 16.30 24.28
CA GLY A 67 -9.28 15.79 25.51
C GLY A 67 -10.17 15.99 26.73
N ALA A 68 -10.81 17.15 26.88
CA ALA A 68 -11.77 17.42 27.95
C ALA A 68 -13.00 16.49 27.88
N ALA A 69 -13.49 16.17 26.67
CA ALA A 69 -14.57 15.21 26.49
C ALA A 69 -14.18 13.77 26.85
N LEU A 70 -12.93 13.36 26.56
CA LEU A 70 -12.39 12.06 26.98
C LEU A 70 -12.15 12.00 28.50
N ALA A 71 -11.64 13.08 29.10
CA ALA A 71 -11.44 13.19 30.55
C ALA A 71 -12.77 13.08 31.32
N ARG A 72 -13.84 13.76 30.86
CA ARG A 72 -15.20 13.60 31.42
C ARG A 72 -15.75 12.17 31.33
N ARG A 73 -15.19 11.31 30.48
CA ARG A 73 -15.52 9.88 30.35
C ARG A 73 -14.55 8.96 31.13
N GLY A 74 -13.71 9.54 31.98
CA GLY A 74 -12.78 8.84 32.85
C GLY A 74 -11.45 8.42 32.21
N ALA A 75 -11.05 9.01 31.09
CA ALA A 75 -9.69 8.86 30.59
C ALA A 75 -8.70 9.69 31.44
N GLY A 76 -7.51 9.15 31.67
CA GLY A 76 -6.39 9.89 32.26
C GLY A 76 -5.72 10.75 31.21
N VAL A 77 -6.17 12.01 31.07
CA VAL A 77 -5.69 12.93 30.03
C VAL A 77 -4.56 13.82 30.56
N SER A 78 -3.49 13.97 29.78
CA SER A 78 -2.37 14.87 30.05
C SER A 78 -2.08 15.73 28.82
N ALA A 79 -2.15 17.06 28.95
CA ALA A 79 -1.81 17.98 27.87
C ALA A 79 -0.40 18.55 28.05
N VAL A 80 0.41 18.47 27.00
CA VAL A 80 1.75 19.05 26.90
C VAL A 80 1.63 20.33 26.07
N LEU A 81 1.84 21.48 26.70
CA LEU A 81 1.72 22.79 26.07
C LEU A 81 3.07 23.22 25.47
N LEU A 82 3.13 23.37 24.14
CA LEU A 82 4.34 23.82 23.43
C LEU A 82 4.44 25.36 23.34
N SER A 83 3.38 26.07 23.73
CA SER A 83 3.36 27.54 23.83
C SER A 83 2.36 27.95 24.92
N PRO A 84 2.69 27.76 26.21
CA PRO A 84 1.76 28.02 27.32
C PRO A 84 1.08 29.41 27.27
N PRO A 85 1.78 30.53 26.98
CA PRO A 85 1.15 31.87 26.92
C PRO A 85 0.16 32.07 25.77
N ARG A 86 0.20 31.22 24.74
CA ARG A 86 -0.66 31.29 23.55
C ARG A 86 -1.55 30.06 23.40
N THR A 87 -1.75 29.29 24.47
CA THR A 87 -2.62 28.11 24.45
C THR A 87 -4.09 28.55 24.44
N HIS A 88 -4.94 27.86 23.66
CA HIS A 88 -6.36 28.19 23.56
C HIS A 88 -7.06 28.15 24.94
N ALA A 89 -7.45 29.34 25.44
CA ALA A 89 -7.87 29.51 26.83
C ALA A 89 -9.14 28.73 27.18
N GLY A 90 -10.15 28.74 26.31
CA GLY A 90 -11.41 28.01 26.52
C GLY A 90 -11.22 26.49 26.57
N GLY A 91 -10.37 25.96 25.69
CA GLY A 91 -9.99 24.54 25.68
C GLY A 91 -9.22 24.13 26.93
N LEU A 92 -8.26 24.95 27.35
CA LEU A 92 -7.44 24.69 28.53
C LEU A 92 -8.26 24.73 29.82
N ALA A 93 -9.19 25.69 29.93
CA ALA A 93 -10.14 25.76 31.03
C ALA A 93 -11.08 24.53 31.05
N ALA A 94 -11.61 24.13 29.90
CA ALA A 94 -12.46 22.94 29.78
C ALA A 94 -11.74 21.64 30.17
N LEU A 95 -10.46 21.50 29.79
CA LEU A 95 -9.65 20.33 30.17
C LEU A 95 -9.34 20.31 31.67
N ARG A 96 -8.96 21.45 32.26
CA ARG A 96 -8.71 21.57 33.70
C ARG A 96 -9.96 21.26 34.52
N ALA A 97 -11.12 21.80 34.11
CA ALA A 97 -12.41 21.51 34.73
C ALA A 97 -12.83 20.03 34.61
N ALA A 98 -12.35 19.32 33.58
CA ALA A 98 -12.54 17.88 33.41
C ALA A 98 -11.51 17.01 34.16
N GLY A 99 -10.60 17.62 34.96
CA GLY A 99 -9.57 16.91 35.72
C GLY A 99 -8.32 16.51 34.91
N GLY A 100 -8.11 17.09 33.73
CA GLY A 100 -6.92 16.83 32.91
C GLY A 100 -5.65 17.45 33.51
N LEU A 101 -4.54 16.71 33.46
CA LEU A 101 -3.23 17.20 33.87
C LEU A 101 -2.66 18.12 32.78
N VAL A 102 -2.03 19.23 33.19
CA VAL A 102 -1.33 20.16 32.29
C VAL A 102 0.16 20.12 32.59
N LEU A 103 0.97 19.96 31.56
CA LEU A 103 2.43 19.96 31.56
C LEU A 103 2.93 20.95 30.52
N GLU A 104 4.12 21.49 30.71
CA GLU A 104 4.71 22.47 29.81
C GLU A 104 6.00 21.92 29.19
N ALA A 105 6.15 22.13 27.89
CA ALA A 105 7.36 21.86 27.13
C ALA A 105 7.52 22.98 26.09
N PRO A 106 7.79 24.22 26.54
CA PRO A 106 7.78 25.39 25.66
C PRO A 106 8.86 25.27 24.57
N GLU A 107 8.50 25.64 23.34
CA GLU A 107 9.47 25.78 22.25
C GLU A 107 10.37 26.99 22.44
N ALA A 108 11.64 26.87 22.03
CA ALA A 108 12.54 28.01 21.96
C ALA A 108 12.07 29.01 20.88
N THR A 109 11.97 30.29 21.24
CA THR A 109 11.83 31.39 20.29
C THR A 109 13.21 31.92 19.87
N GLY A 110 13.46 32.06 18.57
CA GLY A 110 14.61 32.82 18.07
C GLY A 110 15.95 32.06 17.96
N GLY A 111 15.93 30.77 17.59
CA GLY A 111 17.16 30.03 17.22
C GLY A 111 18.06 29.61 18.39
N ALA A 112 17.64 29.85 19.64
CA ALA A 112 18.31 29.30 20.82
C ALA A 112 18.26 27.76 20.84
N ALA A 113 19.20 27.14 21.56
CA ALA A 113 19.21 25.70 21.76
C ALA A 113 17.89 25.21 22.37
N ALA A 114 17.42 24.04 21.92
CA ALA A 114 16.16 23.48 22.36
C ALA A 114 16.16 23.24 23.89
N PRO A 115 15.19 23.76 24.65
CA PRO A 115 15.11 23.53 26.09
C PRO A 115 14.92 22.04 26.37
N GLU A 116 15.44 21.60 27.52
CA GLU A 116 15.29 20.20 27.92
C GLU A 116 13.82 19.84 28.19
N VAL A 117 13.30 18.90 27.39
CA VAL A 117 11.98 18.33 27.64
C VAL A 117 12.08 17.41 28.84
N SER A 118 11.31 17.73 29.90
CA SER A 118 11.36 17.01 31.17
C SER A 118 11.09 15.51 31.01
N GLY A 119 11.74 14.70 31.85
CA GLY A 119 11.56 13.25 31.86
C GLY A 119 10.11 12.81 32.09
N GLU A 120 9.31 13.60 32.83
CA GLU A 120 7.88 13.32 33.02
C GLU A 120 7.08 13.48 31.73
N VAL A 121 7.33 14.54 30.95
CA VAL A 121 6.67 14.74 29.65
C VAL A 121 6.99 13.58 28.70
N ILE A 122 8.27 13.21 28.57
CA ILE A 122 8.68 12.08 27.72
C ILE A 122 8.05 10.76 28.20
N ARG A 123 7.99 10.53 29.53
CA ARG A 123 7.34 9.36 30.13
C ARG A 123 5.84 9.32 29.80
N ARG A 124 5.13 10.45 29.87
CA ARG A 124 3.70 10.57 29.58
C ARG A 124 3.38 10.28 28.13
N VAL A 125 4.18 10.81 27.20
CA VAL A 125 4.04 10.55 25.75
C VAL A 125 4.28 9.07 25.45
N ARG A 126 5.43 8.52 25.89
CA ARG A 126 5.78 7.11 25.64
C ARG A 126 4.81 6.11 26.28
N ALA A 127 4.19 6.48 27.40
CA ALA A 127 3.26 5.62 28.15
C ALA A 127 1.77 5.96 27.88
N ALA A 128 1.45 6.72 26.84
CA ALA A 128 0.07 6.91 26.41
C ALA A 128 -0.48 5.62 25.78
N ASP A 129 -1.81 5.48 25.77
CA ASP A 129 -2.52 4.52 24.91
C ASP A 129 -2.91 5.20 23.57
N LEU A 130 -3.14 6.51 23.61
CA LEU A 130 -3.41 7.38 22.45
C LEU A 130 -2.69 8.73 22.60
N VAL A 131 -2.01 9.19 21.55
CA VAL A 131 -1.46 10.55 21.44
C VAL A 131 -2.29 11.33 20.42
N LEU A 132 -2.77 12.52 20.79
CA LEU A 132 -3.33 13.49 19.85
C LEU A 132 -2.25 14.50 19.47
N ASP A 133 -1.94 14.59 18.18
CA ASP A 133 -1.12 15.66 17.62
C ASP A 133 -2.01 16.84 17.22
N GLY A 134 -1.99 17.88 18.06
CA GLY A 134 -2.58 19.20 17.80
C GLY A 134 -1.53 20.30 17.84
N ILE A 135 -0.29 20.02 17.42
CA ILE A 135 0.82 20.96 17.49
C ILE A 135 0.66 22.09 16.45
N VAL A 136 0.34 21.73 15.19
CA VAL A 136 -0.04 22.68 14.15
C VAL A 136 -1.08 22.04 13.21
N GLY A 137 -1.89 22.85 12.54
CA GLY A 137 -2.75 22.42 11.42
C GLY A 137 -2.43 23.24 10.17
N ILE A 138 -3.45 23.67 9.43
CA ILE A 138 -3.38 24.55 8.23
C ILE A 138 -2.67 25.91 8.41
N GLY A 139 -2.14 26.22 9.60
CA GLY A 139 -1.30 27.39 9.87
C GLY A 139 0.20 27.08 9.91
N GLY A 140 0.60 25.82 9.77
CA GLY A 140 1.99 25.38 9.81
C GLY A 140 2.69 25.51 8.46
N ARG A 141 3.99 25.78 8.50
CA ARG A 141 4.91 25.72 7.36
C ARG A 141 6.25 25.18 7.81
N GLY A 142 6.87 24.35 6.98
CA GLY A 142 8.13 23.66 7.29
C GLY A 142 7.97 22.54 8.32
N GLY A 143 9.09 21.87 8.63
CA GLY A 143 9.12 20.78 9.60
C GLY A 143 8.88 21.21 11.06
N LEU A 144 8.72 20.22 11.93
CA LEU A 144 8.58 20.38 13.37
C LEU A 144 9.78 21.12 13.98
N ARG A 145 9.50 22.05 14.89
CA ARG A 145 10.50 22.67 15.78
C ARG A 145 11.09 21.63 16.75
N PRO A 146 12.26 21.89 17.35
CA PRO A 146 13.02 20.87 18.08
C PRO A 146 12.29 20.18 19.24
N VAL A 147 11.48 20.89 20.03
CA VAL A 147 10.72 20.24 21.12
C VAL A 147 9.60 19.37 20.55
N ALA A 148 8.85 19.88 19.57
CA ALA A 148 7.82 19.14 18.85
C ALA A 148 8.37 17.87 18.18
N ALA A 149 9.52 17.97 17.51
CA ALA A 149 10.23 16.83 16.92
C ALA A 149 10.63 15.79 17.97
N ARG A 150 11.19 16.22 19.12
CA ARG A 150 11.51 15.34 20.24
C ARG A 150 10.27 14.65 20.83
N LEU A 151 9.13 15.32 20.89
CA LEU A 151 7.85 14.76 21.33
C LEU A 151 7.29 13.75 20.31
N ALA A 152 7.37 14.05 19.01
CA ALA A 152 6.97 13.15 17.93
C ALA A 152 7.82 11.86 17.93
N ARG A 153 9.15 11.99 18.07
CA ARG A 153 10.07 10.84 18.25
C ARG A 153 9.69 10.02 19.49
N ALA A 154 9.44 10.67 20.63
CA ALA A 154 9.03 9.99 21.86
C ALA A 154 7.69 9.25 21.71
N ALA A 155 6.75 9.76 20.90
CA ALA A 155 5.53 9.04 20.55
C ALA A 155 5.87 7.79 19.73
N SER A 156 6.59 7.92 18.61
CA SER A 156 7.01 6.80 17.75
C SER A 156 7.76 5.69 18.49
N GLU A 157 8.60 6.06 19.47
CA GLU A 157 9.31 5.10 20.34
C GLU A 157 8.39 4.36 21.32
N GLY A 158 7.40 5.05 21.90
CA GLY A 158 6.43 4.46 22.82
C GLY A 158 5.39 3.57 22.12
N ARG A 159 5.17 3.80 20.83
CA ARG A 159 4.14 3.14 20.00
C ARG A 159 2.70 3.21 20.57
N PRO A 160 2.23 4.36 21.10
CA PRO A 160 0.79 4.60 21.26
C PRO A 160 0.15 4.69 19.87
N THR A 161 -1.18 4.64 19.79
CA THR A 161 -1.85 5.10 18.57
C THR A 161 -1.65 6.61 18.45
N ILE A 162 -1.18 7.09 17.30
CA ILE A 162 -0.98 8.52 17.00
C ILE A 162 -2.14 9.01 16.13
N LEU A 163 -2.91 9.96 16.66
CA LEU A 163 -4.05 10.60 16.02
C LEU A 163 -3.70 12.05 15.66
N ALA A 164 -3.51 12.35 14.38
CA ALA A 164 -3.34 13.72 13.92
C ALA A 164 -4.67 14.48 13.88
N VAL A 165 -4.64 15.73 14.36
CA VAL A 165 -5.77 16.65 14.34
C VAL A 165 -5.62 17.56 13.14
N ASP A 166 -6.62 17.54 12.27
CA ASP A 166 -6.68 18.13 10.94
C ASP A 166 -5.64 17.67 9.90
N LEU A 167 -4.35 17.75 10.24
CA LEU A 167 -3.18 17.46 9.42
C LEU A 167 -2.04 17.03 10.36
N PRO A 168 -1.25 15.98 10.05
CA PRO A 168 -0.07 15.67 10.84
C PRO A 168 0.92 16.84 10.84
N SER A 169 1.36 17.25 12.02
CA SER A 169 2.18 18.45 12.18
C SER A 169 3.55 18.29 11.50
N GLY A 170 3.95 19.29 10.71
CA GLY A 170 5.19 19.31 9.92
C GLY A 170 5.02 19.03 8.42
N ILE A 171 3.79 18.82 7.96
CA ILE A 171 3.41 18.75 6.54
C ILE A 171 2.84 20.11 6.11
N ASP A 172 3.11 20.55 4.87
CA ASP A 172 2.36 21.64 4.25
C ASP A 172 0.97 21.20 3.75
N ALA A 173 -0.07 21.96 4.12
CA ALA A 173 -1.45 21.62 3.82
C ALA A 173 -1.80 21.71 2.32
N ASP A 174 -1.15 22.60 1.57
CA ASP A 174 -1.50 22.93 0.19
C ASP A 174 -0.63 22.21 -0.85
N SER A 175 0.65 21.93 -0.54
CA SER A 175 1.54 21.20 -1.45
C SER A 175 1.78 19.74 -1.06
N GLY A 176 1.64 19.38 0.23
CA GLY A 176 2.04 18.08 0.75
C GLY A 176 3.54 17.93 1.00
N GLU A 177 4.31 19.03 0.92
CA GLU A 177 5.73 19.02 1.26
C GLU A 177 5.99 18.69 2.73
N VAL A 178 7.12 18.02 2.98
CA VAL A 178 7.61 17.68 4.32
C VAL A 178 9.01 18.29 4.49
N GLY A 179 9.05 19.55 4.91
CA GLY A 179 10.27 20.36 5.00
C GLY A 179 11.18 20.07 6.20
N GLY A 180 11.15 18.86 6.75
CA GLY A 180 11.91 18.47 7.94
C GLY A 180 11.30 17.26 8.65
N GLU A 181 11.44 17.18 9.98
CA GLU A 181 10.69 16.18 10.75
C GLU A 181 9.19 16.50 10.74
N ALA A 182 8.35 15.48 10.62
CA ALA A 182 6.90 15.60 10.69
C ALA A 182 6.32 14.39 11.45
N VAL A 183 5.17 14.58 12.09
CA VAL A 183 4.44 13.50 12.75
C VAL A 183 4.05 12.46 11.69
N ARG A 184 4.23 11.17 12.00
CA ARG A 184 3.63 10.06 11.25
C ARG A 184 2.48 9.51 12.09
N ALA A 185 1.26 9.75 11.63
CA ALA A 185 0.05 9.34 12.32
C ALA A 185 -0.39 7.94 11.90
N ASP A 186 -1.01 7.19 12.82
CA ASP A 186 -1.76 5.98 12.47
C ASP A 186 -3.11 6.35 11.84
N VAL A 187 -3.69 7.47 12.29
CA VAL A 187 -4.97 8.01 11.82
C VAL A 187 -4.92 9.55 11.81
N THR A 188 -5.49 10.17 10.78
CA THR A 188 -5.73 11.63 10.74
C THR A 188 -7.23 11.91 10.71
N VAL A 189 -7.70 12.86 11.53
CA VAL A 189 -9.06 13.39 11.48
C VAL A 189 -9.03 14.80 10.91
N THR A 190 -9.49 14.98 9.68
CA THR A 190 -9.61 16.29 9.02
C THR A 190 -11.04 16.82 9.03
N PHE A 191 -11.18 18.15 9.08
CA PHE A 191 -12.45 18.82 9.29
C PHE A 191 -12.97 19.52 8.02
N GLY A 192 -14.26 19.34 7.75
CA GLY A 192 -15.01 20.03 6.69
C GLY A 192 -14.71 19.54 5.28
N THR A 193 -13.46 19.57 4.86
CA THR A 193 -12.96 19.04 3.59
C THR A 193 -11.53 18.54 3.74
N TYR A 194 -11.08 17.72 2.79
CA TYR A 194 -9.69 17.32 2.68
C TYR A 194 -8.83 18.50 2.22
N LYS A 195 -7.56 18.49 2.60
CA LYS A 195 -6.51 19.42 2.14
C LYS A 195 -5.58 18.66 1.17
N PRO A 196 -5.01 19.28 0.13
CA PRO A 196 -4.14 18.61 -0.84
C PRO A 196 -3.02 17.78 -0.21
N GLY A 197 -2.35 18.31 0.82
CA GLY A 197 -1.25 17.64 1.51
C GLY A 197 -1.62 16.35 2.29
N LEU A 198 -2.92 16.06 2.43
CA LEU A 198 -3.42 14.78 2.96
C LEU A 198 -3.46 13.67 1.89
N LEU A 199 -3.35 14.02 0.62
CA LEU A 199 -3.60 13.13 -0.52
C LEU A 199 -2.38 12.99 -1.45
N ILE A 200 -1.38 13.85 -1.33
CA ILE A 200 -0.16 13.88 -2.15
C ILE A 200 1.07 13.55 -1.29
N ASP A 201 2.02 12.79 -1.82
CA ASP A 201 3.31 12.56 -1.18
C ASP A 201 4.26 13.77 -1.28
N PRO A 202 5.21 13.96 -0.36
CA PRO A 202 5.53 13.09 0.79
C PRO A 202 4.52 13.14 1.95
N GLY A 203 3.63 14.13 1.99
CA GLY A 203 2.65 14.31 3.08
C GLY A 203 1.74 13.11 3.29
N HIS A 204 1.23 12.48 2.23
CA HIS A 204 0.31 11.34 2.33
C HIS A 204 0.89 10.14 3.10
N GLU A 205 2.21 9.86 3.01
CA GLU A 205 2.88 8.80 3.81
C GLU A 205 2.78 9.01 5.34
N HIS A 206 2.47 10.23 5.78
CA HIS A 206 2.40 10.61 7.19
C HIS A 206 0.96 10.59 7.77
N VAL A 207 -0.06 10.41 6.93
CA VAL A 207 -1.48 10.59 7.28
C VAL A 207 -2.10 9.39 7.99
N GLY A 208 -1.66 8.17 7.67
CA GLY A 208 -2.30 6.94 8.13
C GLY A 208 -3.72 6.78 7.56
N ALA A 209 -4.63 6.17 8.33
CA ALA A 209 -6.04 6.09 7.93
C ALA A 209 -6.70 7.47 8.02
N LEU A 210 -7.49 7.87 7.02
CA LEU A 210 -7.98 9.24 6.91
C LEU A 210 -9.48 9.34 7.20
N ARG A 211 -9.86 10.22 8.13
CA ARG A 211 -11.26 10.45 8.54
C ARG A 211 -11.66 11.90 8.29
N LEU A 212 -12.73 12.10 7.53
CA LEU A 212 -13.37 13.39 7.37
C LEU A 212 -14.49 13.55 8.40
N VAL A 213 -14.44 14.60 9.21
CA VAL A 213 -15.53 15.04 10.10
C VAL A 213 -16.23 16.23 9.43
N PRO A 214 -17.49 16.11 8.99
CA PRO A 214 -18.24 17.23 8.45
C PRO A 214 -18.53 18.27 9.54
N ILE A 215 -18.08 19.51 9.33
CA ILE A 215 -18.37 20.66 10.21
C ILE A 215 -19.43 21.61 9.62
N GLY A 216 -19.84 21.38 8.36
CA GLY A 216 -20.90 22.11 7.66
C GLY A 216 -20.42 23.21 6.70
N ILE A 217 -19.13 23.23 6.32
CA ILE A 217 -18.62 24.16 5.31
C ILE A 217 -18.90 23.68 3.89
N GLU A 218 -19.05 24.63 2.97
CA GLU A 218 -19.22 24.41 1.53
C GLU A 218 -18.12 25.20 0.79
N PRO A 219 -16.98 24.56 0.47
CA PRO A 219 -15.81 25.26 -0.09
C PRO A 219 -15.94 25.60 -1.59
N GLY A 220 -16.78 24.89 -2.34
CA GLY A 220 -17.01 25.14 -3.77
C GLY A 220 -16.36 24.10 -4.68
N ALA A 221 -15.67 24.58 -5.72
CA ALA A 221 -14.93 23.71 -6.64
C ALA A 221 -13.62 23.22 -6.02
N PRO A 222 -13.24 21.94 -6.20
CA PRO A 222 -12.01 21.38 -5.65
C PRO A 222 -10.77 21.87 -6.38
N ASP A 223 -9.65 21.97 -5.66
CA ASP A 223 -8.31 22.03 -6.24
C ASP A 223 -7.84 20.65 -6.72
N LEU A 224 -8.30 19.60 -6.02
CA LEU A 224 -7.80 18.23 -6.14
C LEU A 224 -8.89 17.18 -6.00
N GLU A 225 -8.75 16.09 -6.75
CA GLU A 225 -9.72 15.00 -6.82
C GLU A 225 -9.06 13.62 -6.68
N ALA A 226 -9.15 13.00 -5.50
CA ALA A 226 -8.68 11.63 -5.31
C ALA A 226 -9.79 10.61 -5.63
N LEU A 227 -9.67 9.96 -6.78
CA LEU A 227 -10.59 8.91 -7.24
C LEU A 227 -10.56 7.71 -6.30
N GLN A 228 -11.72 7.17 -5.98
CA GLN A 228 -11.91 5.93 -5.20
C GLN A 228 -12.34 4.81 -6.14
N TYR A 229 -12.31 3.56 -5.67
CA TYR A 229 -12.65 2.37 -6.46
C TYR A 229 -13.99 2.50 -7.22
N ALA A 230 -15.04 2.98 -6.55
CA ALA A 230 -16.37 3.16 -7.15
C ALA A 230 -16.39 4.25 -8.25
N ASP A 231 -15.59 5.30 -8.11
CA ASP A 231 -15.49 6.37 -9.11
C ASP A 231 -14.83 5.84 -10.39
N VAL A 232 -13.71 5.11 -10.24
CA VAL A 232 -13.02 4.47 -11.36
C VAL A 232 -13.92 3.43 -12.04
N ALA A 233 -14.64 2.61 -11.26
CA ALA A 233 -15.56 1.62 -11.80
C ALA A 233 -16.72 2.26 -12.61
N ALA A 234 -17.19 3.45 -12.22
CA ALA A 234 -18.20 4.20 -12.97
C ALA A 234 -17.66 4.86 -14.25
N LEU A 235 -16.36 5.14 -14.32
CA LEU A 235 -15.69 5.70 -15.50
C LEU A 235 -15.29 4.64 -16.54
N LEU A 236 -15.22 3.36 -16.17
CA LEU A 236 -14.82 2.30 -17.09
C LEU A 236 -15.94 2.00 -18.12
N PRO A 237 -15.66 2.04 -19.43
CA PRO A 237 -16.65 1.74 -20.45
C PRO A 237 -17.00 0.24 -20.46
N VAL A 238 -18.26 -0.08 -20.19
CA VAL A 238 -18.78 -1.46 -20.27
C VAL A 238 -19.31 -1.73 -21.68
N PRO A 239 -18.79 -2.73 -22.42
CA PRO A 239 -19.30 -3.08 -23.75
C PRO A 239 -20.77 -3.54 -23.71
N GLY A 240 -21.58 -3.00 -24.63
CA GLY A 240 -22.97 -3.43 -24.86
C GLY A 240 -23.09 -4.45 -25.99
N ALA A 241 -24.32 -4.87 -26.30
CA ALA A 241 -24.58 -5.82 -27.39
C ALA A 241 -24.07 -5.34 -28.78
N GLU A 242 -24.12 -4.02 -29.01
CA GLU A 242 -23.68 -3.36 -30.25
C GLU A 242 -22.19 -2.92 -30.23
N SER A 243 -21.38 -3.47 -29.32
CA SER A 243 -19.96 -3.12 -29.17
C SER A 243 -19.03 -4.05 -29.97
N ASP A 244 -18.71 -3.66 -31.20
CA ASP A 244 -17.69 -4.32 -32.01
C ASP A 244 -16.25 -3.90 -31.66
N LYS A 245 -15.26 -4.48 -32.37
CA LYS A 245 -13.82 -4.24 -32.17
C LYS A 245 -13.33 -2.84 -32.53
N TYR A 246 -14.07 -2.07 -33.33
CA TYR A 246 -13.75 -0.67 -33.68
C TYR A 246 -14.45 0.29 -32.72
N ARG A 247 -15.67 -0.03 -32.29
CA ARG A 247 -16.41 0.73 -31.28
C ARG A 247 -15.79 0.68 -29.90
N ARG A 248 -15.08 -0.42 -29.56
CA ARG A 248 -14.21 -0.53 -28.39
C ARG A 248 -12.79 0.07 -28.59
N GLY A 249 -12.54 0.72 -29.72
CA GLY A 249 -11.27 1.39 -30.02
C GLY A 249 -10.16 0.45 -30.51
N VAL A 250 -9.37 0.94 -31.47
CA VAL A 250 -8.13 0.27 -31.92
C VAL A 250 -6.91 1.06 -31.44
N VAL A 251 -6.06 0.43 -30.62
CA VAL A 251 -4.83 1.04 -30.09
C VAL A 251 -3.63 0.59 -30.90
N GLY A 252 -2.81 1.54 -31.36
CA GLY A 252 -1.49 1.31 -31.92
C GLY A 252 -0.41 1.38 -30.84
N ILE A 253 0.62 0.54 -30.94
CA ILE A 253 1.75 0.50 -30.01
C ILE A 253 3.07 0.52 -30.82
N ALA A 254 3.82 1.60 -30.69
CA ALA A 254 5.15 1.81 -31.26
C ALA A 254 6.19 1.70 -30.14
N ALA A 255 6.74 0.50 -29.93
CA ALA A 255 7.52 0.19 -28.73
C ALA A 255 8.54 -0.92 -28.96
N GLY A 256 9.53 -0.98 -28.07
CA GLY A 256 10.58 -1.99 -28.10
C GLY A 256 11.68 -1.72 -29.12
N SER A 257 12.75 -2.49 -28.94
CA SER A 257 13.98 -2.48 -29.72
C SER A 257 14.67 -3.83 -29.55
N THR A 258 15.74 -4.09 -30.30
CA THR A 258 16.60 -5.28 -30.13
C THR A 258 17.09 -5.45 -28.68
N ARG A 259 17.26 -4.34 -27.94
CA ARG A 259 17.67 -4.36 -26.52
C ARG A 259 16.51 -4.61 -25.55
N TYR A 260 15.29 -4.19 -25.89
CA TYR A 260 14.12 -4.24 -25.01
C TYR A 260 12.89 -4.93 -25.65
N PRO A 261 13.00 -6.19 -26.12
CA PRO A 261 11.89 -6.89 -26.80
C PRO A 261 10.69 -7.20 -25.89
N GLY A 262 10.88 -7.17 -24.56
CA GLY A 262 9.80 -7.42 -23.58
C GLY A 262 8.86 -6.23 -23.35
N ALA A 263 9.32 -5.00 -23.58
CA ALA A 263 8.51 -3.79 -23.37
C ALA A 263 7.21 -3.76 -24.21
N PRO A 264 7.24 -4.04 -25.54
CA PRO A 264 6.01 -4.07 -26.34
C PRO A 264 5.07 -5.22 -25.96
N VAL A 265 5.59 -6.37 -25.49
CA VAL A 265 4.76 -7.48 -25.00
C VAL A 265 3.94 -7.05 -23.77
N LEU A 266 4.54 -6.29 -22.85
CA LEU A 266 3.84 -5.73 -21.68
C LEU A 266 2.83 -4.64 -22.08
N ALA A 267 3.20 -3.75 -23.01
CA ALA A 267 2.29 -2.71 -23.52
C ALA A 267 1.07 -3.31 -24.23
N VAL A 268 1.27 -4.32 -25.10
CA VAL A 268 0.21 -5.08 -25.76
C VAL A 268 -0.68 -5.80 -24.75
N THR A 269 -0.08 -6.46 -23.74
CA THR A 269 -0.84 -7.06 -22.63
C THR A 269 -1.72 -6.02 -21.94
N GLY A 270 -1.16 -4.84 -21.64
CA GLY A 270 -1.86 -3.73 -21.01
C GLY A 270 -3.06 -3.26 -21.81
N ALA A 271 -2.89 -3.00 -23.11
CA ALA A 271 -3.97 -2.55 -23.99
C ALA A 271 -5.10 -3.59 -24.14
N LEU A 272 -4.74 -4.87 -24.33
CA LEU A 272 -5.71 -5.97 -24.41
C LEU A 272 -6.50 -6.17 -23.11
N ARG A 273 -5.84 -5.98 -21.95
CA ARG A 273 -6.49 -6.07 -20.63
C ARG A 273 -7.25 -4.80 -20.23
N GLY A 274 -6.88 -3.65 -20.81
CA GLY A 274 -7.54 -2.35 -20.61
C GLY A 274 -8.84 -2.17 -21.39
N GLY A 275 -9.28 -3.17 -22.17
CA GLY A 275 -10.56 -3.16 -22.88
C GLY A 275 -10.52 -2.70 -24.33
N ALA A 276 -9.33 -2.50 -24.91
CA ALA A 276 -9.18 -2.17 -26.33
C ALA A 276 -9.86 -3.22 -27.23
N GLY A 277 -10.59 -2.77 -28.24
CA GLY A 277 -11.30 -3.63 -29.17
C GLY A 277 -10.39 -4.41 -30.11
N ALA A 278 -9.28 -3.80 -30.53
CA ALA A 278 -8.17 -4.44 -31.21
C ALA A 278 -6.84 -3.72 -30.87
N VAL A 279 -5.72 -4.43 -31.00
CA VAL A 279 -4.38 -3.86 -30.81
C VAL A 279 -3.54 -4.08 -32.06
N ARG A 280 -2.83 -3.02 -32.46
CA ARG A 280 -1.83 -2.99 -33.53
C ARG A 280 -0.46 -2.72 -32.90
N TYR A 281 0.54 -3.50 -33.29
CA TYR A 281 1.92 -3.30 -32.88
C TYR A 281 2.79 -2.96 -34.09
N ALA A 282 3.65 -1.95 -33.95
CA ALA A 282 4.65 -1.54 -34.92
C ALA A 282 6.04 -1.55 -34.27
N GLY A 283 6.99 -2.26 -34.88
CA GLY A 283 8.41 -2.22 -34.49
C GLY A 283 9.13 -3.57 -34.52
N SER A 284 10.39 -3.55 -34.13
CA SER A 284 11.34 -4.65 -34.34
C SER A 284 11.12 -5.89 -33.46
N ALA A 285 10.27 -5.81 -32.42
CA ALA A 285 9.95 -6.96 -31.54
C ALA A 285 8.77 -7.82 -32.05
N ALA A 286 8.40 -7.70 -33.33
CA ALA A 286 7.26 -8.36 -33.96
C ALA A 286 7.11 -9.85 -33.58
N GLY A 287 8.19 -10.63 -33.66
CA GLY A 287 8.16 -12.05 -33.32
C GLY A 287 7.83 -12.34 -31.85
N ALA A 288 8.32 -11.52 -30.92
CA ALA A 288 8.05 -11.67 -29.49
C ALA A 288 6.59 -11.35 -29.13
N VAL A 289 6.02 -10.32 -29.77
CA VAL A 289 4.60 -9.98 -29.64
C VAL A 289 3.72 -11.10 -30.21
N THR A 290 3.96 -11.54 -31.45
CA THR A 290 3.19 -12.62 -32.08
C THR A 290 3.24 -13.93 -31.29
N ALA A 291 4.39 -14.29 -30.72
CA ALA A 291 4.56 -15.51 -29.94
C ALA A 291 3.75 -15.50 -28.63
N ARG A 292 3.49 -14.32 -28.03
CA ARG A 292 2.76 -14.19 -26.77
C ARG A 292 1.28 -13.81 -26.96
N HIS A 293 0.97 -13.09 -28.03
CA HIS A 293 -0.32 -12.48 -28.36
C HIS A 293 -0.63 -12.61 -29.87
N PRO A 294 -0.90 -13.82 -30.38
CA PRO A 294 -1.26 -14.04 -31.80
C PRO A 294 -2.54 -13.29 -32.23
N GLU A 295 -3.34 -12.79 -31.28
CA GLU A 295 -4.48 -11.90 -31.51
C GLU A 295 -4.10 -10.47 -31.93
N THR A 296 -2.82 -10.08 -31.82
CA THR A 296 -2.32 -8.74 -32.14
C THR A 296 -1.99 -8.61 -33.62
N LEU A 297 -2.40 -7.50 -34.24
CA LEU A 297 -1.98 -7.18 -35.61
C LEU A 297 -0.57 -6.61 -35.57
N VAL A 298 0.41 -7.33 -36.14
CA VAL A 298 1.83 -7.03 -36.00
C VAL A 298 2.43 -6.58 -37.32
N THR A 299 3.13 -5.43 -37.29
CA THR A 299 3.92 -4.87 -38.39
C THR A 299 5.36 -4.66 -37.91
N SER A 300 6.34 -5.11 -38.70
CA SER A 300 7.77 -5.00 -38.33
C SER A 300 8.41 -3.65 -38.68
N GLY A 301 7.75 -2.84 -39.51
CA GLY A 301 8.20 -1.52 -39.96
C GLY A 301 7.57 -0.36 -39.19
N LEU A 302 7.36 0.76 -39.88
CA LEU A 302 6.94 2.02 -39.26
C LEU A 302 5.47 2.02 -38.79
N PRO A 303 5.11 2.85 -37.79
CA PRO A 303 3.75 2.98 -37.27
C PRO A 303 2.66 3.22 -38.34
N SER A 304 2.93 4.04 -39.36
CA SER A 304 2.06 4.30 -40.51
C SER A 304 1.72 3.03 -41.33
N GLU A 305 2.62 2.04 -41.35
CA GLU A 305 2.42 0.75 -42.03
C GLU A 305 1.51 -0.21 -41.24
N ALA A 306 1.25 0.03 -39.95
CA ALA A 306 0.35 -0.80 -39.15
C ALA A 306 -1.15 -0.62 -39.50
N GLY A 307 -1.46 0.39 -40.32
CA GLY A 307 -2.82 0.76 -40.71
C GLY A 307 -3.55 1.57 -39.64
N ARG A 308 -4.84 1.84 -39.88
CA ARG A 308 -5.61 2.81 -39.07
C ARG A 308 -5.75 2.40 -37.60
N VAL A 309 -5.45 3.33 -36.70
CA VAL A 309 -5.69 3.25 -35.25
C VAL A 309 -6.54 4.45 -34.80
N GLN A 310 -7.03 4.40 -33.56
CA GLN A 310 -7.78 5.50 -32.91
C GLN A 310 -7.00 6.14 -31.75
N ALA A 311 -5.89 5.52 -31.32
CA ALA A 311 -4.92 6.10 -30.42
C ALA A 311 -3.55 5.41 -30.63
N TRP A 312 -2.46 6.10 -30.30
CA TRP A 312 -1.10 5.54 -30.27
C TRP A 312 -0.52 5.53 -28.85
N VAL A 313 0.32 4.53 -28.58
CA VAL A 313 1.27 4.48 -27.46
C VAL A 313 2.67 4.45 -28.06
N VAL A 314 3.57 5.32 -27.60
CA VAL A 314 4.96 5.36 -28.07
C VAL A 314 5.98 5.43 -26.93
N GLY A 315 7.10 4.73 -27.10
CA GLY A 315 8.31 4.92 -26.29
C GLY A 315 8.79 3.81 -25.36
N PRO A 316 7.96 2.88 -24.84
CA PRO A 316 8.45 1.82 -23.96
C PRO A 316 9.54 0.94 -24.61
N GLY A 317 10.79 1.12 -24.19
CA GLY A 317 11.94 0.36 -24.69
C GLY A 317 12.33 0.66 -26.13
N LEU A 318 11.91 1.80 -26.68
CA LEU A 318 12.18 2.23 -28.05
C LEU A 318 13.68 2.53 -28.28
N GLY A 319 14.40 2.95 -27.23
CA GLY A 319 15.79 3.39 -27.32
C GLY A 319 15.94 4.78 -27.93
N GLU A 320 17.17 5.15 -28.31
CA GLU A 320 17.57 6.51 -28.74
C GLU A 320 18.14 6.57 -30.16
N GLY A 321 17.98 5.50 -30.95
CA GLY A 321 18.49 5.37 -32.32
C GLY A 321 17.59 6.01 -33.37
N ASP A 322 18.01 5.96 -34.64
CA ASP A 322 17.25 6.60 -35.73
C ASP A 322 15.94 5.88 -36.06
N GLU A 323 15.86 4.56 -35.84
CA GLU A 323 14.59 3.81 -35.84
C GLU A 323 13.60 4.35 -34.80
N ALA A 324 14.09 4.72 -33.61
CA ALA A 324 13.28 5.27 -32.53
C ALA A 324 12.79 6.69 -32.87
N ARG A 325 13.65 7.52 -33.48
CA ARG A 325 13.27 8.84 -34.01
C ARG A 325 12.22 8.70 -35.10
N ALA A 326 12.45 7.86 -36.11
CA ALA A 326 11.52 7.67 -37.22
C ALA A 326 10.13 7.18 -36.75
N ALA A 327 10.08 6.21 -35.84
CA ALA A 327 8.82 5.73 -35.27
C ALA A 327 8.11 6.80 -34.42
N LEU A 328 8.86 7.61 -33.68
CA LEU A 328 8.30 8.72 -32.90
C LEU A 328 7.80 9.85 -33.80
N ASP A 329 8.52 10.19 -34.86
CA ASP A 329 8.16 11.23 -35.82
C ASP A 329 6.83 10.90 -36.53
N ASP A 330 6.69 9.64 -36.96
CA ASP A 330 5.50 9.10 -37.62
C ASP A 330 4.27 9.11 -36.68
N VAL A 331 4.46 8.76 -35.40
CA VAL A 331 3.39 8.82 -34.39
C VAL A 331 3.04 10.25 -33.99
N LEU A 332 4.02 11.15 -33.86
CA LEU A 332 3.76 12.56 -33.54
C LEU A 332 3.03 13.29 -34.67
N ALA A 333 3.20 12.87 -35.92
CA ALA A 333 2.47 13.38 -37.08
C ALA A 333 1.00 12.88 -37.16
N ALA A 334 0.63 11.84 -36.41
CA ALA A 334 -0.73 11.28 -36.44
C ALA A 334 -1.72 12.13 -35.61
N ASP A 335 -2.80 12.60 -36.25
CA ASP A 335 -3.90 13.35 -35.63
C ASP A 335 -4.89 12.43 -34.89
N VAL A 336 -4.36 11.64 -33.95
CA VAL A 336 -5.11 10.79 -33.02
C VAL A 336 -4.55 10.96 -31.60
N PRO A 337 -5.33 10.65 -30.56
CA PRO A 337 -4.85 10.62 -29.18
C PRO A 337 -3.54 9.83 -29.01
N LEU A 338 -2.61 10.39 -28.24
CA LEU A 338 -1.26 9.84 -28.08
C LEU A 338 -0.88 9.70 -26.60
N LEU A 339 -0.37 8.54 -26.22
CA LEU A 339 0.34 8.32 -24.96
C LEU A 339 1.85 8.23 -25.22
N VAL A 340 2.62 9.09 -24.55
CA VAL A 340 4.09 9.14 -24.61
C VAL A 340 4.67 8.67 -23.28
N ASP A 341 5.51 7.63 -23.30
CA ASP A 341 6.16 7.07 -22.12
C ASP A 341 7.66 6.80 -22.35
N ALA A 342 8.41 6.61 -21.27
CA ALA A 342 9.81 6.18 -21.28
C ALA A 342 10.70 6.96 -22.27
N ASP A 343 11.40 6.26 -23.18
CA ASP A 343 12.41 6.82 -24.08
C ASP A 343 11.83 7.95 -24.97
N ALA A 344 10.57 7.83 -25.39
CA ALA A 344 9.91 8.84 -26.22
C ALA A 344 9.68 10.19 -25.50
N LEU A 345 9.58 10.20 -24.17
CA LEU A 345 9.49 11.45 -23.39
C LEU A 345 10.74 12.32 -23.63
N SER A 346 11.92 11.70 -23.66
CA SER A 346 13.19 12.41 -23.85
C SER A 346 13.44 12.74 -25.32
N LEU A 347 13.02 11.88 -26.25
CA LEU A 347 13.19 12.09 -27.69
C LEU A 347 12.22 13.11 -28.31
N ALA A 348 11.00 13.26 -27.77
CA ALA A 348 10.01 14.18 -28.34
C ALA A 348 10.40 15.65 -28.05
N GLY A 349 10.85 15.96 -26.84
CA GLY A 349 11.09 17.33 -26.41
C GLY A 349 9.80 18.18 -26.31
N PRO A 350 9.87 19.35 -25.67
CA PRO A 350 8.66 20.11 -25.30
C PRO A 350 7.92 20.69 -26.51
N ASP A 351 8.64 21.21 -27.52
CA ASP A 351 8.00 21.96 -28.60
C ASP A 351 7.25 21.05 -29.59
N ARG A 352 7.73 19.81 -29.79
CA ARG A 352 7.05 18.83 -30.64
C ARG A 352 5.77 18.29 -30.01
N ILE A 353 5.74 18.19 -28.67
CA ILE A 353 4.53 17.87 -27.91
C ILE A 353 3.53 19.03 -28.00
N ARG A 354 3.99 20.27 -27.73
CA ARG A 354 3.13 21.47 -27.77
C ARG A 354 2.57 21.78 -29.17
N ALA A 355 3.25 21.33 -30.23
CA ALA A 355 2.77 21.50 -31.61
C ALA A 355 1.59 20.59 -32.00
N ARG A 356 1.20 19.62 -31.16
CA ARG A 356 0.11 18.68 -31.46
C ARG A 356 -1.26 19.25 -31.09
N THR A 357 -2.22 19.06 -31.99
CA THR A 357 -3.64 19.38 -31.79
C THR A 357 -4.45 18.24 -31.16
N ALA A 358 -4.10 16.99 -31.47
CA ALA A 358 -4.76 15.83 -30.91
C ALA A 358 -4.36 15.60 -29.43
N PRO A 359 -5.29 15.12 -28.56
CA PRO A 359 -5.04 14.91 -27.14
C PRO A 359 -3.76 14.11 -26.88
N THR A 360 -2.89 14.61 -26.02
CA THR A 360 -1.61 13.97 -25.72
C THR A 360 -1.47 13.80 -24.21
N LEU A 361 -1.14 12.58 -23.78
CA LEU A 361 -0.92 12.19 -22.40
C LEU A 361 0.54 11.74 -22.23
N LEU A 362 1.27 12.37 -21.32
CA LEU A 362 2.64 11.98 -20.97
C LEU A 362 2.64 11.27 -19.63
N THR A 363 3.42 10.20 -19.49
CA THR A 363 3.48 9.41 -18.24
C THR A 363 4.86 9.44 -17.55
N PRO A 364 5.49 10.60 -17.28
CA PRO A 364 6.82 10.64 -16.68
C PRO A 364 6.85 10.14 -15.23
N HIS A 365 7.93 9.47 -14.83
CA HIS A 365 8.34 9.34 -13.42
C HIS A 365 9.16 10.56 -12.98
N ALA A 366 9.40 10.73 -11.67
CA ALA A 366 10.10 11.91 -11.14
C ALA A 366 11.41 12.26 -11.86
N GLY A 367 12.28 11.28 -12.15
CA GLY A 367 13.51 11.51 -12.93
C GLY A 367 13.33 11.85 -14.42
N GLU A 368 12.20 11.51 -15.05
CA GLU A 368 11.86 11.91 -16.42
C GLU A 368 11.29 13.34 -16.40
N ALA A 369 10.40 13.63 -15.46
CA ALA A 369 9.85 14.96 -15.22
C ALA A 369 10.96 15.99 -14.87
N ALA A 370 11.92 15.61 -14.02
CA ALA A 370 13.08 16.45 -13.68
C ALA A 370 13.90 16.85 -14.93
N ARG A 371 14.13 15.93 -15.87
CA ARG A 371 14.80 16.22 -17.15
C ARG A 371 13.98 17.14 -18.05
N LEU A 372 12.66 16.93 -18.12
CA LEU A 372 11.74 17.75 -18.93
C LEU A 372 11.61 19.18 -18.38
N LEU A 373 11.64 19.34 -17.06
CA LEU A 373 11.61 20.63 -16.39
C LEU A 373 12.98 21.33 -16.40
N GLY A 374 14.08 20.58 -16.30
CA GLY A 374 15.42 21.10 -16.05
C GLY A 374 15.70 21.34 -14.56
N ALA A 375 15.09 20.53 -13.69
CA ALA A 375 15.14 20.62 -12.23
C ALA A 375 15.85 19.41 -11.61
N ASP A 376 16.16 19.47 -10.30
CA ASP A 376 16.61 18.27 -9.57
C ASP A 376 15.44 17.29 -9.39
N ARG A 377 15.75 15.99 -9.36
CA ARG A 377 14.76 14.95 -9.04
C ARG A 377 14.22 15.11 -7.62
N VAL A 378 15.05 15.50 -6.66
CA VAL A 378 14.65 15.69 -5.26
C VAL A 378 13.61 16.80 -5.15
N ASP A 379 13.77 17.89 -5.92
CA ASP A 379 12.78 18.97 -5.99
C ASP A 379 11.44 18.49 -6.54
N VAL A 380 11.45 17.67 -7.60
CA VAL A 380 10.23 17.07 -8.18
C VAL A 380 9.58 16.06 -7.24
N GLU A 381 10.37 15.31 -6.45
CA GLU A 381 9.85 14.37 -5.46
C GLU A 381 9.29 15.06 -4.21
N ALA A 382 9.81 16.23 -3.83
CA ALA A 382 9.27 17.06 -2.76
C ALA A 382 8.03 17.87 -3.19
N ARG A 383 8.08 18.51 -4.37
CA ARG A 383 7.06 19.46 -4.87
C ARG A 383 6.24 18.86 -6.02
N ARG A 384 5.71 17.65 -5.80
CA ARG A 384 5.02 16.85 -6.84
C ARG A 384 3.85 17.59 -7.52
N LEU A 385 3.07 18.34 -6.74
CA LEU A 385 1.90 19.07 -7.24
C LEU A 385 2.28 20.23 -8.19
N ASP A 386 3.29 21.00 -7.81
CA ASP A 386 3.80 22.09 -8.65
C ASP A 386 4.45 21.52 -9.91
N ALA A 387 5.28 20.48 -9.76
CA ALA A 387 5.97 19.84 -10.88
C ALA A 387 5.01 19.24 -11.93
N VAL A 388 3.87 18.66 -11.53
CA VAL A 388 2.90 18.12 -12.50
C VAL A 388 2.12 19.24 -13.21
N ARG A 389 1.76 20.33 -12.50
CA ARG A 389 1.12 21.52 -13.08
C ARG A 389 2.04 22.24 -14.05
N GLU A 390 3.26 22.53 -13.63
CA GLU A 390 4.27 23.20 -14.46
C GLU A 390 4.53 22.38 -15.72
N LEU A 391 4.67 21.06 -15.60
CA LEU A 391 4.93 20.19 -16.75
C LEU A 391 3.72 20.13 -17.70
N ALA A 392 2.49 20.06 -17.20
CA ALA A 392 1.28 20.08 -18.04
C ALA A 392 1.11 21.40 -18.80
N GLY A 393 1.19 22.53 -18.09
CA GLY A 393 1.11 23.86 -18.69
C GLY A 393 2.25 24.16 -19.67
N ARG A 394 3.49 23.75 -19.33
CA ARG A 394 4.66 23.91 -20.22
C ARG A 394 4.53 23.10 -21.49
N LEU A 395 4.00 21.88 -21.43
CA LEU A 395 3.86 20.99 -22.60
C LEU A 395 2.57 21.24 -23.40
N GLY A 396 1.56 21.88 -22.82
CA GLY A 396 0.23 22.00 -23.45
C GLY A 396 -0.49 20.65 -23.55
N ALA A 397 -0.18 19.70 -22.67
CA ALA A 397 -0.63 18.32 -22.72
C ALA A 397 -0.94 17.77 -21.31
N THR A 398 -1.78 16.74 -21.22
CA THR A 398 -2.09 16.10 -19.93
C THR A 398 -0.86 15.33 -19.44
N VAL A 399 -0.52 15.46 -18.16
CA VAL A 399 0.64 14.81 -17.54
C VAL A 399 0.21 13.93 -16.38
N LEU A 400 0.58 12.65 -16.44
CA LEU A 400 0.47 11.68 -15.37
C LEU A 400 1.86 11.48 -14.74
N LEU A 401 2.11 12.17 -13.63
CA LEU A 401 3.35 12.07 -12.87
C LEU A 401 3.35 10.81 -11.99
N LYS A 402 4.07 9.77 -12.44
CA LYS A 402 4.18 8.47 -11.77
C LYS A 402 4.84 8.62 -10.39
N GLY A 403 4.36 7.87 -9.40
CA GLY A 403 4.94 7.78 -8.05
C GLY A 403 4.07 6.95 -7.11
N SER A 404 4.32 7.05 -5.80
CA SER A 404 3.51 6.41 -4.75
C SER A 404 2.06 6.92 -4.75
N THR A 405 1.90 8.24 -4.81
CA THR A 405 0.70 8.94 -5.28
C THR A 405 0.94 9.40 -6.71
N THR A 406 0.11 8.92 -7.63
CA THR A 406 0.16 9.35 -9.04
C THR A 406 -0.73 10.56 -9.22
N LEU A 407 -0.18 11.64 -9.78
CA LEU A 407 -0.90 12.88 -10.04
C LEU A 407 -1.19 13.02 -11.53
N ILE A 408 -2.37 13.51 -11.89
CA ILE A 408 -2.78 13.76 -13.27
C ILE A 408 -3.25 15.21 -13.35
N ALA A 409 -2.52 16.04 -14.09
CA ALA A 409 -2.91 17.42 -14.39
C ALA A 409 -3.17 17.57 -15.89
N ASP A 410 -4.26 18.24 -16.23
CA ASP A 410 -4.52 18.75 -17.58
C ASP A 410 -3.77 20.07 -17.80
N PRO A 411 -3.53 20.51 -19.05
CA PRO A 411 -2.78 21.73 -19.32
C PRO A 411 -3.49 23.03 -18.93
N ASP A 412 -4.78 22.95 -18.58
CA ASP A 412 -5.58 24.05 -18.04
C ASP A 412 -5.67 23.92 -16.50
N ASP A 413 -5.10 24.90 -15.78
CA ASP A 413 -5.08 24.95 -14.31
C ASP A 413 -6.48 25.23 -13.69
N ALA A 414 -7.51 25.48 -14.52
CA ALA A 414 -8.90 25.53 -14.06
C ALA A 414 -9.48 24.15 -13.70
N SER A 415 -8.85 23.04 -14.14
CA SER A 415 -9.30 21.69 -13.82
C SER A 415 -8.63 21.14 -12.55
N PRO A 416 -9.36 20.44 -11.66
CA PRO A 416 -8.77 19.86 -10.45
C PRO A 416 -7.72 18.79 -10.81
N VAL A 417 -6.58 18.82 -10.11
CA VAL A 417 -5.55 17.79 -10.28
C VAL A 417 -6.09 16.47 -9.72
N ARG A 418 -6.15 15.44 -10.56
CA ARG A 418 -6.61 14.12 -10.12
C ARG A 418 -5.49 13.35 -9.46
N VAL A 419 -5.82 12.64 -8.39
CA VAL A 419 -4.88 11.85 -7.60
C VAL A 419 -5.30 10.39 -7.56
N ASN A 420 -4.36 9.51 -7.87
CA ASN A 420 -4.48 8.10 -7.56
C ASN A 420 -3.51 7.74 -6.42
N ALA A 421 -4.06 7.55 -5.22
CA ALA A 421 -3.35 7.02 -4.05
C ALA A 421 -3.36 5.48 -3.99
N THR A 422 -3.88 4.78 -5.02
CA THR A 422 -3.83 3.32 -5.08
C THR A 422 -2.49 2.85 -5.67
N GLY A 423 -1.80 2.02 -4.90
CA GLY A 423 -0.52 1.42 -5.26
C GLY A 423 0.15 0.84 -4.02
N THR A 424 0.95 -0.21 -4.20
CA THR A 424 1.88 -0.68 -3.15
C THR A 424 3.31 -0.49 -3.67
N PRO A 425 4.34 -0.43 -2.80
CA PRO A 425 5.74 -0.31 -3.24
C PRO A 425 6.19 -1.39 -4.25
N GLY A 426 5.48 -2.52 -4.33
CA GLY A 426 5.70 -3.59 -5.31
C GLY A 426 5.32 -3.24 -6.75
N SER A 427 4.63 -2.11 -7.01
CA SER A 427 4.37 -1.62 -8.37
C SER A 427 5.58 -0.97 -9.05
N ARG A 428 6.72 -0.86 -8.35
CA ARG A 428 8.01 -0.41 -8.92
C ARG A 428 8.77 -1.61 -9.51
N PRO A 429 8.76 -1.85 -10.84
CA PRO A 429 9.60 -2.87 -11.44
C PRO A 429 11.08 -2.50 -11.26
N ARG A 430 11.81 -3.27 -10.44
CA ARG A 430 13.28 -3.17 -10.37
C ARG A 430 13.88 -3.79 -11.63
N ALA A 431 14.18 -2.96 -12.63
CA ALA A 431 15.09 -3.36 -13.69
C ALA A 431 16.50 -3.58 -13.08
N ARG A 432 16.91 -4.84 -12.89
CA ARG A 432 18.33 -5.16 -12.66
C ARG A 432 19.07 -4.93 -13.97
N ALA A 433 19.81 -3.83 -14.07
CA ALA A 433 20.88 -3.72 -15.04
C ALA A 433 22.00 -4.70 -14.64
N THR A 434 22.05 -5.87 -15.28
CA THR A 434 23.16 -6.82 -15.13
C THR A 434 24.29 -6.45 -16.08
N SER A 435 25.16 -5.54 -15.65
CA SER A 435 26.43 -5.24 -16.31
C SER A 435 27.52 -6.18 -15.77
N SER A 436 27.82 -7.26 -16.48
CA SER A 436 29.07 -8.03 -16.35
C SER A 436 29.33 -8.83 -17.63
N PRO A 437 30.61 -9.10 -17.98
CA PRO A 437 31.00 -9.37 -19.36
C PRO A 437 30.72 -10.80 -19.83
N VAL A 438 30.55 -10.93 -21.15
CA VAL A 438 30.51 -12.21 -21.85
C VAL A 438 31.89 -12.88 -21.77
N SER A 439 31.91 -14.14 -21.33
CA SER A 439 33.02 -15.08 -21.48
C SER A 439 32.48 -16.39 -22.09
N PRO A 440 33.30 -17.14 -22.87
CA PRO A 440 32.79 -18.08 -23.86
C PRO A 440 32.25 -19.39 -23.27
N ALA A 441 31.34 -20.02 -24.01
CA ALA A 441 30.72 -21.29 -23.64
C ALA A 441 31.74 -22.45 -23.58
N PRO A 442 31.69 -23.32 -22.56
CA PRO A 442 32.49 -24.54 -22.52
C PRO A 442 31.90 -25.61 -23.45
N SER A 443 32.76 -26.21 -24.26
CA SER A 443 32.45 -27.32 -25.16
C SER A 443 31.98 -28.58 -24.40
N TRP A 444 30.89 -29.20 -24.85
CA TRP A 444 30.51 -30.54 -24.41
C TRP A 444 31.41 -31.63 -25.04
N PRO A 445 31.89 -32.63 -24.27
CA PRO A 445 32.60 -33.78 -24.82
C PRO A 445 31.62 -34.81 -25.43
N PRO A 446 32.06 -35.61 -26.42
CA PRO A 446 31.20 -36.60 -27.07
C PRO A 446 30.95 -37.83 -26.19
N ALA A 447 29.70 -38.31 -26.17
CA ALA A 447 29.33 -39.52 -25.45
C ALA A 447 29.96 -40.79 -26.05
N SER A 448 30.50 -41.66 -25.18
CA SER A 448 31.21 -42.87 -25.57
C SER A 448 30.28 -44.05 -25.88
N ARG A 449 30.76 -44.93 -26.77
CA ARG A 449 30.01 -46.06 -27.34
C ARG A 449 29.84 -47.20 -26.33
N ARG A 450 28.68 -47.88 -26.34
CA ARG A 450 28.54 -49.28 -25.90
C ARG A 450 28.18 -50.16 -27.08
N ALA A 451 28.67 -51.40 -27.07
CA ALA A 451 28.74 -52.27 -28.24
C ALA A 451 27.49 -53.13 -28.46
N THR A 452 27.28 -53.54 -29.72
CA THR A 452 26.17 -54.36 -30.20
C THR A 452 26.65 -55.80 -30.49
N PRO A 453 25.87 -56.86 -30.18
CA PRO A 453 26.11 -58.21 -30.68
C PRO A 453 25.61 -58.38 -32.15
N PRO A 454 26.06 -59.41 -32.88
CA PRO A 454 25.95 -59.47 -34.35
C PRO A 454 24.61 -59.99 -34.92
N ARG A 455 24.38 -59.69 -36.20
CA ARG A 455 23.19 -60.05 -37.00
C ARG A 455 23.30 -61.41 -37.73
N PRO A 456 22.16 -62.05 -38.07
CA PRO A 456 22.00 -62.95 -39.22
C PRO A 456 21.59 -62.21 -40.53
N PRO A 457 21.64 -62.87 -41.71
CA PRO A 457 21.79 -62.23 -43.04
C PRO A 457 20.46 -61.84 -43.75
N PRO A 458 20.50 -61.14 -44.92
CA PRO A 458 19.38 -60.38 -45.46
C PRO A 458 18.57 -61.10 -46.56
N THR A 459 17.35 -60.61 -46.81
CA THR A 459 16.62 -60.78 -48.07
C THR A 459 16.17 -59.42 -48.63
N SER A 460 15.90 -59.37 -49.93
CA SER A 460 15.88 -58.17 -50.77
C SER A 460 14.47 -57.82 -51.31
N THR A 461 14.41 -56.85 -52.23
CA THR A 461 13.22 -56.27 -52.91
C THR A 461 12.39 -55.29 -52.06
N GLY A 462 11.82 -54.21 -52.60
CA GLY A 462 11.97 -53.60 -53.93
C GLY A 462 11.06 -52.36 -54.13
N SER A 463 11.40 -51.51 -55.12
CA SER A 463 10.52 -50.58 -55.85
C SER A 463 9.67 -49.49 -55.12
N ARG A 464 10.02 -48.22 -55.43
CA ARG A 464 9.12 -47.05 -55.65
C ARG A 464 8.10 -47.31 -56.79
N PRO A 465 7.09 -46.45 -57.11
CA PRO A 465 6.96 -45.00 -56.85
C PRO A 465 5.54 -44.52 -56.39
N ALA A 466 5.30 -43.21 -56.51
CA ALA A 466 4.08 -42.48 -56.11
C ALA A 466 3.01 -42.40 -57.23
N GLU A 467 1.79 -41.96 -56.88
CA GLU A 467 1.01 -41.05 -57.74
C GLU A 467 -0.06 -40.24 -56.96
N ARG A 468 -0.80 -39.36 -57.68
CA ARG A 468 -1.46 -38.14 -57.13
C ARG A 468 -3.00 -38.11 -57.43
N PRO A 469 -3.75 -36.99 -57.53
CA PRO A 469 -5.07 -36.88 -56.90
C PRO A 469 -6.28 -36.79 -57.86
N VAL A 470 -7.52 -36.94 -57.36
CA VAL A 470 -8.76 -36.49 -58.04
C VAL A 470 -9.74 -35.88 -57.02
N ALA A 471 -10.61 -34.98 -57.47
CA ALA A 471 -11.50 -34.13 -56.66
C ALA A 471 -12.99 -34.28 -57.00
N ALA A 472 -13.81 -33.56 -56.24
CA ALA A 472 -15.19 -33.09 -56.54
C ALA A 472 -16.37 -34.09 -56.44
N GLY A 473 -17.44 -33.61 -55.78
CA GLY A 473 -18.78 -34.21 -55.69
C GLY A 473 -19.71 -33.30 -54.88
N ALA A 474 -20.89 -32.96 -55.41
CA ALA A 474 -21.73 -31.86 -54.91
C ALA A 474 -22.89 -32.30 -53.97
N ALA A 475 -23.51 -31.30 -53.32
CA ALA A 475 -24.72 -31.37 -52.47
C ALA A 475 -26.02 -31.48 -53.33
N PRO A 476 -27.30 -31.39 -52.81
CA PRO A 476 -27.78 -31.00 -51.48
C PRO A 476 -28.96 -31.91 -50.92
N PRO A 477 -30.11 -31.43 -50.37
CA PRO A 477 -30.36 -31.50 -48.91
C PRO A 477 -31.71 -32.13 -48.48
N SER A 478 -31.92 -32.36 -47.17
CA SER A 478 -33.28 -32.56 -46.60
C SER A 478 -33.49 -31.94 -45.21
N ARG A 479 -34.73 -31.52 -44.97
CA ARG A 479 -35.26 -30.48 -44.06
C ARG A 479 -35.52 -30.92 -42.58
N PRO A 480 -35.96 -30.00 -41.68
CA PRO A 480 -35.83 -30.13 -40.22
C PRO A 480 -37.12 -30.55 -39.47
N THR A 481 -37.01 -30.72 -38.16
CA THR A 481 -38.13 -30.86 -37.22
C THR A 481 -38.38 -29.60 -36.39
N THR A 482 -39.63 -29.15 -36.35
CA THR A 482 -40.14 -28.05 -35.51
C THR A 482 -41.04 -28.61 -34.40
N TRP A 483 -41.05 -27.96 -33.23
CA TRP A 483 -42.17 -28.08 -32.27
C TRP A 483 -42.75 -26.69 -31.93
N ARG A 484 -44.08 -26.62 -31.75
CA ARG A 484 -44.83 -25.35 -31.77
C ARG A 484 -45.85 -25.28 -30.63
N ARG A 485 -45.88 -24.11 -29.95
CA ARG A 485 -47.03 -23.42 -29.30
C ARG A 485 -48.06 -24.19 -28.46
N ARG A 486 -48.36 -23.60 -27.28
CA ARG A 486 -49.64 -22.92 -26.89
C ARG A 486 -49.32 -22.08 -25.64
N SER A 487 -49.51 -20.76 -25.52
CA SER A 487 -50.65 -19.84 -25.75
C SER A 487 -51.80 -19.95 -24.72
N ARG A 488 -51.91 -18.97 -23.81
CA ARG A 488 -53.15 -18.22 -23.51
C ARG A 488 -52.89 -16.98 -22.63
N GLU A 489 -53.77 -16.00 -22.76
CA GLU A 489 -53.71 -14.65 -22.19
C GLU A 489 -54.75 -14.45 -21.05
N ARG A 490 -54.87 -13.18 -20.58
CA ARG A 490 -55.83 -12.58 -19.62
C ARG A 490 -55.40 -12.67 -18.15
N GLY A 491 -55.55 -11.64 -17.32
CA GLY A 491 -55.98 -10.24 -17.58
C GLY A 491 -56.69 -9.59 -16.38
N GLY A 492 -56.34 -8.33 -16.07
CA GLY A 492 -56.99 -7.47 -15.06
C GLY A 492 -56.61 -7.73 -13.59
N THR A 493 -56.78 -6.85 -12.58
CA THR A 493 -56.75 -5.38 -12.38
C THR A 493 -57.48 -5.07 -11.05
N TYR A 494 -57.04 -4.05 -10.29
CA TYR A 494 -57.61 -3.57 -9.01
C TYR A 494 -57.51 -4.55 -7.79
N GLY A 495 -57.38 -4.10 -6.54
CA GLY A 495 -57.20 -2.75 -6.01
C GLY A 495 -56.93 -2.71 -4.49
N ARG A 496 -56.35 -1.57 -4.05
CA ARG A 496 -56.47 -0.78 -2.79
C ARG A 496 -56.99 -1.38 -1.46
N ALA A 497 -56.50 -0.70 -0.40
CA ALA A 497 -57.06 -0.55 0.96
C ALA A 497 -56.96 -1.78 1.87
N GLU A 498 -56.86 -1.72 3.21
CA GLU A 498 -56.54 -0.75 4.27
C GLU A 498 -56.65 -1.56 5.58
N GLY A 499 -56.23 -1.00 6.72
CA GLY A 499 -56.58 -1.56 8.04
C GLY A 499 -55.47 -2.34 8.75
N ALA A 500 -55.22 -2.22 10.06
CA ALA A 500 -55.29 -1.13 11.04
C ALA A 500 -55.08 -1.77 12.43
N ARG A 501 -54.00 -1.35 13.11
CA ARG A 501 -53.89 -1.12 14.58
C ARG A 501 -54.13 -2.25 15.61
N LYS A 502 -53.45 -2.02 16.75
CA LYS A 502 -53.61 -2.56 18.13
C LYS A 502 -52.77 -3.82 18.44
N GLY A 503 -52.09 -3.91 19.59
CA GLY A 503 -51.79 -2.87 20.59
C GLY A 503 -51.57 -3.39 22.01
N GLY A 504 -50.47 -2.96 22.66
CA GLY A 504 -50.21 -3.12 24.11
C GLY A 504 -49.78 -4.52 24.58
N ALA A 505 -49.30 -4.72 25.82
CA ALA A 505 -48.71 -3.77 26.78
C ALA A 505 -47.93 -4.54 27.88
N THR A 506 -46.89 -3.91 28.44
CA THR A 506 -46.35 -3.97 29.82
C THR A 506 -47.07 -4.84 30.89
N ARG A 507 -46.46 -5.45 31.94
CA ARG A 507 -45.42 -4.98 32.91
C ARG A 507 -44.95 -6.15 33.87
N PRO A 508 -44.34 -6.00 35.09
CA PRO A 508 -43.22 -6.86 35.54
C PRO A 508 -43.41 -7.59 36.91
N ARG A 509 -42.42 -8.36 37.39
CA ARG A 509 -42.19 -8.67 38.83
C ARG A 509 -40.76 -9.12 39.16
N ALA A 510 -40.50 -9.51 40.43
CA ALA A 510 -39.30 -9.03 41.12
C ALA A 510 -38.79 -9.85 42.34
N ARG A 511 -37.45 -9.82 42.51
CA ARG A 511 -36.61 -9.88 43.75
C ARG A 511 -36.87 -10.95 44.85
N LYS A 512 -35.82 -11.76 45.16
CA LYS A 512 -35.40 -12.37 46.46
C LYS A 512 -34.21 -13.34 46.16
N GLY A 513 -33.22 -13.64 47.01
CA GLY A 513 -32.83 -13.14 48.35
C GLY A 513 -32.53 -14.27 49.35
N ARG A 514 -31.32 -14.26 49.99
CA ARG A 514 -30.70 -15.27 50.93
C ARG A 514 -29.89 -16.38 50.21
N GLY A 515 -28.77 -16.92 50.73
CA GLY A 515 -27.94 -16.57 51.91
C GLY A 515 -27.54 -17.78 52.77
N ALA A 516 -26.27 -18.22 52.74
CA ALA A 516 -25.69 -19.25 53.63
C ALA A 516 -24.16 -19.11 53.77
N ALA A 517 -23.56 -19.72 54.80
CA ALA A 517 -22.27 -19.31 55.38
C ALA A 517 -21.02 -20.13 54.94
N ARG A 518 -19.86 -19.69 55.43
CA ARG A 518 -18.48 -20.07 55.07
C ARG A 518 -17.79 -20.83 56.23
N PRO A 519 -16.84 -21.74 55.97
CA PRO A 519 -15.68 -21.93 56.84
C PRO A 519 -14.34 -21.59 56.13
N PRO A 520 -13.24 -21.36 56.86
CA PRO A 520 -12.07 -20.62 56.35
C PRO A 520 -10.84 -21.49 56.02
N ARG A 521 -9.91 -20.94 55.21
CA ARG A 521 -8.45 -20.95 55.50
C ARG A 521 -7.60 -20.19 54.47
N ALA A 522 -6.39 -19.84 54.93
CA ALA A 522 -5.17 -19.43 54.22
C ALA A 522 -5.15 -18.05 53.52
N GLU A 523 -4.44 -17.12 54.17
CA GLU A 523 -3.80 -15.97 53.52
C GLU A 523 -2.72 -16.44 52.53
N LYS A 524 -2.58 -15.74 51.41
CA LYS A 524 -1.36 -15.69 50.58
C LYS A 524 -1.21 -14.30 49.98
N ASP A 525 0.03 -13.83 49.93
CA ASP A 525 0.41 -12.49 49.48
C ASP A 525 -0.15 -12.10 48.11
N VAL A 526 -0.72 -10.89 48.04
CA VAL A 526 -1.11 -10.26 46.77
C VAL A 526 0.07 -9.42 46.27
N THR A 527 0.94 -10.04 45.49
CA THR A 527 1.82 -9.30 44.57
C THR A 527 0.99 -8.82 43.36
N PRO A 528 1.12 -7.55 42.93
CA PRO A 528 0.32 -7.02 41.82
C PRO A 528 0.80 -7.62 40.50
N ARG A 529 -0.07 -8.40 39.83
CA ARG A 529 0.19 -8.90 38.47
C ARG A 529 0.32 -7.73 37.48
N PRO A 530 1.32 -7.72 36.58
CA PRO A 530 1.37 -6.75 35.50
C PRO A 530 0.17 -6.94 34.55
N ARG A 531 -0.44 -5.83 34.11
CA ARG A 531 -1.52 -5.85 33.11
C ARG A 531 -0.96 -6.25 31.74
N ALA A 532 -1.66 -7.12 31.03
CA ALA A 532 -1.40 -7.39 29.63
C ALA A 532 -1.62 -6.12 28.76
N PRO A 533 -0.85 -5.93 27.68
CA PRO A 533 -1.03 -4.79 26.78
C PRO A 533 -2.37 -4.88 26.03
N HIS A 534 -3.11 -3.77 25.96
CA HIS A 534 -4.34 -3.71 25.16
C HIS A 534 -4.02 -3.53 23.66
N HIS A 535 -4.69 -4.30 22.81
CA HIS A 535 -4.51 -4.22 21.35
C HIS A 535 -5.26 -3.02 20.74
N GLY A 536 -4.56 -1.91 20.47
CA GLY A 536 -5.09 -0.81 19.63
C GLY A 536 -5.15 -1.14 18.12
N SER A 537 -4.46 -2.19 17.69
CA SER A 537 -4.30 -2.54 16.25
C SER A 537 -5.61 -2.92 15.54
N SER A 538 -6.62 -3.44 16.24
CA SER A 538 -7.88 -3.86 15.59
C SER A 538 -8.77 -2.68 15.19
N ALA A 539 -8.73 -1.56 15.93
CA ALA A 539 -9.54 -0.38 15.61
C ALA A 539 -9.04 0.30 14.33
N VAL A 540 -7.72 0.53 14.21
CA VAL A 540 -7.12 1.09 12.98
C VAL A 540 -7.37 0.17 11.78
N ALA A 541 -7.24 -1.16 11.95
CA ALA A 541 -7.56 -2.12 10.89
C ALA A 541 -9.06 -2.10 10.50
N ALA A 542 -9.98 -1.97 11.46
CA ALA A 542 -11.41 -1.83 11.19
C ALA A 542 -11.75 -0.49 10.51
N LEU A 543 -11.02 0.58 10.80
CA LEU A 543 -11.16 1.87 10.12
C LEU A 543 -10.66 1.78 8.68
N LEU A 544 -9.50 1.19 8.42
CA LEU A 544 -9.01 0.93 7.06
C LEU A 544 -10.00 0.04 6.28
N TRP A 545 -10.57 -0.99 6.91
CA TRP A 545 -11.59 -1.84 6.29
C TRP A 545 -12.87 -1.07 5.91
N ARG A 546 -13.32 -0.13 6.75
CA ARG A 546 -14.49 0.73 6.48
C ARG A 546 -14.26 1.74 5.35
N GLU A 547 -13.02 2.01 4.94
CA GLU A 547 -12.72 2.79 3.73
C GLU A 547 -12.87 1.98 2.43
N PHE A 548 -12.99 0.64 2.52
CA PHE A 548 -13.24 -0.25 1.39
C PHE A 548 -14.54 -1.07 1.54
N PRO A 549 -15.74 -0.44 1.69
CA PRO A 549 -16.99 -1.14 1.97
C PRO A 549 -17.63 -1.86 0.77
N GLY A 550 -16.84 -2.17 -0.28
CA GLY A 550 -17.34 -2.65 -1.58
C GLY A 550 -17.35 -4.17 -1.80
N CYS A 551 -16.70 -4.96 -0.95
CA CYS A 551 -16.56 -6.41 -1.15
C CYS A 551 -17.79 -7.21 -0.64
N GLY A 552 -18.99 -6.82 -1.09
CA GLY A 552 -20.27 -7.37 -0.65
C GLY A 552 -21.14 -7.90 -1.80
N HIS A 553 -20.90 -9.15 -2.21
CA HIS A 553 -21.80 -10.04 -2.96
C HIS A 553 -22.59 -9.47 -4.16
N ASN A 554 -22.10 -9.73 -5.38
CA ASN A 554 -22.91 -10.36 -6.44
C ASN A 554 -22.08 -10.79 -7.67
N SER A 555 -21.30 -11.89 -7.54
CA SER A 555 -20.91 -12.84 -8.60
C SER A 555 -19.92 -13.88 -8.04
N PRO A 556 -19.88 -15.13 -8.53
CA PRO A 556 -19.04 -16.19 -7.99
C PRO A 556 -17.58 -16.09 -8.45
N MET A 557 -16.87 -15.08 -7.96
CA MET A 557 -15.40 -15.06 -7.95
C MET A 557 -14.95 -15.50 -6.56
N ASN A 558 -14.12 -16.55 -6.48
CA ASN A 558 -13.58 -17.02 -5.21
C ASN A 558 -12.93 -15.85 -4.45
N PRO A 559 -13.30 -15.60 -3.18
CA PRO A 559 -12.64 -14.56 -2.41
C PRO A 559 -11.14 -14.89 -2.31
N PRO A 560 -10.25 -13.88 -2.35
CA PRO A 560 -8.82 -14.12 -2.17
C PRO A 560 -8.63 -14.81 -0.83
N LEU A 561 -8.01 -16.00 -0.86
CA LEU A 561 -7.78 -16.80 0.34
C LEU A 561 -7.05 -15.95 1.38
N PRO A 562 -7.49 -15.94 2.65
CA PRO A 562 -6.81 -15.18 3.70
C PRO A 562 -5.34 -15.63 3.77
N PRO A 563 -4.38 -14.69 3.93
CA PRO A 563 -2.98 -15.03 3.89
C PRO A 563 -2.62 -16.05 4.96
N ARG A 564 -1.89 -17.11 4.59
CA ARG A 564 -1.35 -18.05 5.57
C ARG A 564 -0.41 -17.30 6.51
N VAL A 565 -0.79 -17.20 7.77
CA VAL A 565 0.00 -16.52 8.81
C VAL A 565 1.12 -17.46 9.25
N ARG A 566 2.34 -16.92 9.28
CA ARG A 566 3.55 -17.63 9.67
C ARG A 566 4.39 -16.79 10.62
N VAL A 567 5.30 -17.45 11.30
CA VAL A 567 6.35 -16.83 12.11
C VAL A 567 7.72 -17.36 11.68
N ALA A 568 8.77 -16.59 11.95
CA ALA A 568 10.16 -16.99 11.74
C ALA A 568 11.05 -16.42 12.85
N ALA A 569 12.05 -17.19 13.30
CA ALA A 569 12.81 -16.93 14.51
C ALA A 569 14.31 -16.73 14.24
N TYR A 570 14.80 -15.49 14.36
CA TYR A 570 16.24 -15.27 14.53
C TYR A 570 16.61 -15.53 15.98
N VAL A 571 16.92 -16.79 16.30
CA VAL A 571 17.42 -17.17 17.63
C VAL A 571 18.91 -16.90 17.67
N VAL A 572 19.34 -15.97 18.54
CA VAL A 572 20.73 -15.53 18.65
C VAL A 572 21.30 -15.91 20.02
N ARG A 573 22.55 -16.37 20.03
CA ARG A 573 23.40 -16.48 21.22
C ARG A 573 24.64 -15.60 21.08
N TYR A 574 25.27 -15.26 22.20
CA TYR A 574 26.54 -14.53 22.21
C TYR A 574 27.63 -15.47 22.74
N GLY A 575 28.49 -15.94 21.85
CA GLY A 575 29.63 -16.81 22.17
C GLY A 575 30.93 -16.01 22.34
N ALA A 576 32.01 -16.70 22.67
CA ALA A 576 33.34 -16.09 22.86
C ALA A 576 33.91 -15.39 21.62
N ARG A 577 33.35 -15.67 20.43
CA ARG A 577 33.75 -15.08 19.13
C ARG A 577 32.78 -14.03 18.59
N GLY A 578 31.71 -13.70 19.34
CA GLY A 578 30.68 -12.75 18.92
C GLY A 578 29.26 -13.36 18.86
N PRO A 579 28.31 -12.67 18.22
CA PRO A 579 26.94 -13.14 18.05
C PRO A 579 26.85 -14.27 17.00
N GLU A 580 25.99 -15.23 17.27
CA GLU A 580 25.76 -16.40 16.41
C GLU A 580 24.26 -16.66 16.25
N LEU A 581 23.83 -16.93 15.02
CA LEU A 581 22.47 -17.25 14.62
C LEU A 581 22.26 -18.77 14.58
N LEU A 582 21.16 -19.26 15.15
CA LEU A 582 20.71 -20.62 14.98
C LEU A 582 20.14 -20.85 13.58
N VAL A 583 20.59 -21.90 12.91
CA VAL A 583 20.03 -22.37 11.63
C VAL A 583 19.84 -23.88 11.61
N CYS A 584 19.01 -24.33 10.68
CA CYS A 584 18.70 -25.75 10.44
C CYS A 584 19.01 -26.12 8.98
N ASP A 585 19.51 -27.34 8.76
CA ASP A 585 19.67 -27.98 7.46
C ASP A 585 18.92 -29.33 7.41
N ARG A 586 18.56 -29.82 6.22
CA ARG A 586 18.10 -31.20 6.04
C ARG A 586 19.29 -32.14 5.92
N VAL A 587 19.35 -33.16 6.79
CA VAL A 587 20.42 -34.17 6.74
C VAL A 587 20.41 -34.96 5.42
N SER A 588 19.23 -35.16 4.82
CA SER A 588 19.01 -35.91 3.59
C SER A 588 19.00 -35.07 2.29
N ALA A 589 19.07 -33.74 2.40
CA ALA A 589 18.98 -32.82 1.26
C ALA A 589 19.73 -31.49 1.55
N PRO A 590 21.07 -31.52 1.73
CA PRO A 590 21.85 -30.34 2.10
C PRO A 590 21.82 -29.22 1.05
N GLU A 591 21.51 -29.54 -0.21
CA GLU A 591 21.34 -28.59 -1.31
C GLU A 591 20.13 -27.66 -1.16
N ALA A 592 19.19 -27.96 -0.25
CA ALA A 592 18.07 -27.08 0.09
C ALA A 592 18.51 -25.77 0.78
N GLY A 593 19.73 -25.75 1.33
CA GLY A 593 20.29 -24.60 2.04
C GLY A 593 19.78 -24.44 3.48
N ALA A 594 20.54 -23.72 4.29
CA ALA A 594 20.21 -23.46 5.69
C ALA A 594 19.03 -22.48 5.83
N TRP A 595 18.14 -22.72 6.79
CA TRP A 595 17.02 -21.83 7.14
C TRP A 595 16.96 -21.53 8.64
N VAL A 596 16.09 -20.60 9.06
CA VAL A 596 15.82 -20.32 10.48
C VAL A 596 14.44 -20.86 10.88
N PRO A 597 14.24 -21.30 12.14
CA PRO A 597 12.98 -21.95 12.56
C PRO A 597 11.76 -21.10 12.23
N ALA A 598 10.81 -21.66 11.50
CA ALA A 598 9.69 -20.94 10.92
C ALA A 598 8.56 -21.88 10.47
N GLY A 599 7.38 -21.79 11.10
CA GLY A 599 6.20 -22.53 10.66
C GLY A 599 4.94 -21.67 10.58
N ALA A 600 3.79 -22.27 10.86
CA ALA A 600 2.47 -21.69 10.67
C ALA A 600 1.85 -21.32 12.02
N VAL A 601 1.05 -20.25 12.04
CA VAL A 601 0.34 -19.83 13.27
C VAL A 601 -1.02 -20.51 13.30
N GLU A 602 -1.33 -21.18 14.41
CA GLU A 602 -2.62 -21.84 14.58
C GLU A 602 -3.77 -20.85 14.79
N PRO A 603 -5.03 -21.19 14.44
CA PRO A 603 -6.16 -20.28 14.63
C PRO A 603 -6.37 -19.87 16.09
N GLY A 604 -6.13 -18.59 16.41
CA GLY A 604 -6.23 -18.04 17.76
C GLY A 604 -4.95 -18.11 18.59
N GLU A 605 -3.87 -18.66 18.03
CA GLU A 605 -2.54 -18.65 18.64
C GLU A 605 -1.93 -17.24 18.61
N GLU A 606 -1.28 -16.83 19.71
CA GLU A 606 -0.56 -15.56 19.78
C GLU A 606 0.81 -15.70 19.11
N LEU A 607 1.25 -14.71 18.34
CA LEU A 607 2.43 -14.81 17.48
C LEU A 607 3.74 -15.09 18.25
N SER A 608 3.89 -14.56 19.47
CA SER A 608 5.06 -14.84 20.31
C SER A 608 5.01 -16.24 20.95
N ALA A 609 3.81 -16.80 21.18
CA ALA A 609 3.65 -18.21 21.54
C ALA A 609 3.99 -19.12 20.35
N ALA A 610 3.46 -18.82 19.16
CA ALA A 610 3.72 -19.55 17.92
C ALA A 610 5.22 -19.64 17.62
N VAL A 611 5.95 -18.52 17.67
CA VAL A 611 7.38 -18.53 17.34
C VAL A 611 8.23 -19.31 18.36
N LEU A 612 7.78 -19.40 19.62
CA LEU A 612 8.42 -20.23 20.64
C LEU A 612 8.08 -21.72 20.48
N ARG A 613 6.89 -22.06 19.97
CA ARG A 613 6.50 -23.41 19.59
C ARG A 613 7.35 -23.89 18.40
N GLU A 614 7.40 -23.13 17.32
CA GLU A 614 8.16 -23.48 16.10
C GLU A 614 9.67 -23.68 16.39
N VAL A 615 10.28 -22.82 17.22
CA VAL A 615 11.69 -23.03 17.66
C VAL A 615 11.86 -24.33 18.42
N ARG A 616 10.92 -24.71 19.29
CA ARG A 616 11.00 -25.96 20.03
C ARG A 616 10.78 -27.17 19.12
N GLU A 617 9.83 -27.08 18.20
CA GLU A 617 9.46 -28.15 17.27
C GLU A 617 10.56 -28.41 16.25
N GLU A 618 11.14 -27.39 15.62
CA GLU A 618 12.21 -27.55 14.64
C GLU A 618 13.61 -27.77 15.23
N THR A 619 13.88 -27.30 16.46
CA THR A 619 15.26 -27.30 17.00
C THR A 619 15.43 -28.01 18.34
N GLY A 620 14.36 -28.27 19.09
CA GLY A 620 14.46 -28.80 20.45
C GLY A 620 14.99 -27.80 21.49
N ILE A 621 15.26 -26.54 21.13
CA ILE A 621 15.60 -25.50 22.12
C ILE A 621 14.36 -25.16 22.97
N GLU A 622 14.45 -25.47 24.26
CA GLU A 622 13.54 -24.95 25.27
C GLU A 622 14.10 -23.68 25.93
N GLY A 623 13.23 -22.84 26.49
CA GLY A 623 13.65 -21.64 27.23
C GLY A 623 14.20 -20.49 26.39
N ALA A 624 14.09 -20.54 25.05
CA ALA A 624 14.32 -19.36 24.22
C ALA A 624 13.38 -18.21 24.62
N ARG A 625 13.85 -16.97 24.54
CA ARG A 625 13.09 -15.78 24.97
C ARG A 625 12.92 -14.79 23.83
N VAL A 626 11.67 -14.49 23.46
CA VAL A 626 11.34 -13.44 22.50
C VAL A 626 11.84 -12.08 23.03
N VAL A 627 12.61 -11.38 22.21
CA VAL A 627 13.11 -10.03 22.49
C VAL A 627 12.17 -9.00 21.88
N ARG A 628 11.88 -9.14 20.57
CA ARG A 628 10.97 -8.26 19.81
C ARG A 628 10.56 -8.91 18.49
N ALA A 629 9.40 -8.52 17.97
CA ALA A 629 9.12 -8.65 16.54
C ALA A 629 10.00 -7.64 15.76
N LEU A 630 10.50 -8.07 14.60
CA LEU A 630 11.41 -7.30 13.74
C LEU A 630 10.70 -6.72 12.53
N ALA A 631 9.99 -7.58 11.78
CA ALA A 631 9.34 -7.24 10.53
C ALA A 631 8.12 -8.13 10.27
N VAL A 632 7.19 -7.62 9.46
CA VAL A 632 6.08 -8.40 8.91
C VAL A 632 6.24 -8.37 7.39
N ASP A 633 6.33 -9.55 6.80
CA ASP A 633 6.63 -9.75 5.38
C ASP A 633 5.43 -10.36 4.66
N HIS A 634 5.04 -9.76 3.55
CA HIS A 634 3.86 -10.09 2.76
C HIS A 634 4.31 -10.55 1.37
N ARG A 635 4.82 -11.79 1.29
CA ARG A 635 5.21 -12.48 0.05
C ARG A 635 4.19 -13.56 -0.31
N SER A 636 4.09 -13.94 -1.59
CA SER A 636 3.43 -15.21 -1.94
C SER A 636 4.30 -16.40 -1.56
N HIS A 637 3.69 -17.55 -1.31
CA HIS A 637 4.41 -18.82 -1.20
C HIS A 637 5.13 -19.12 -2.52
N PRO A 638 6.42 -19.52 -2.52
CA PRO A 638 7.17 -19.74 -3.75
C PRO A 638 6.49 -20.75 -4.69
N ASP A 639 6.09 -21.92 -4.19
CA ASP A 639 5.51 -22.98 -5.04
C ASP A 639 4.01 -22.78 -5.34
N THR A 640 3.21 -22.39 -4.33
CA THR A 640 1.74 -22.38 -4.46
C THR A 640 1.17 -21.01 -4.85
N SER A 641 1.99 -19.97 -4.93
CA SER A 641 1.61 -18.55 -5.12
C SER A 641 0.59 -17.98 -4.11
N ALA A 642 0.11 -18.78 -3.16
CA ALA A 642 -0.85 -18.38 -2.14
C ALA A 642 -0.29 -17.26 -1.26
N PRO A 643 -1.11 -16.26 -0.87
CA PRO A 643 -0.64 -15.15 -0.06
C PRO A 643 -0.14 -15.64 1.31
N ARG A 644 1.03 -15.17 1.74
CA ARG A 644 1.71 -15.57 2.98
C ARG A 644 2.07 -14.31 3.77
N ARG A 645 1.85 -14.33 5.08
CA ARG A 645 2.21 -13.23 5.99
C ARG A 645 3.13 -13.78 7.07
N THR A 646 4.44 -13.55 6.94
CA THR A 646 5.43 -14.05 7.90
C THR A 646 5.84 -12.93 8.86
N THR A 647 5.71 -13.15 10.17
CA THR A 647 6.26 -12.23 11.19
C THR A 647 7.61 -12.74 11.67
N TYR A 648 8.66 -11.96 11.48
CA TYR A 648 10.02 -12.28 11.93
C TYR A 648 10.24 -11.77 13.35
N PHE A 649 10.84 -12.59 14.21
CA PHE A 649 11.16 -12.24 15.60
C PHE A 649 12.65 -12.42 15.89
N LEU A 650 13.18 -11.55 16.77
CA LEU A 650 14.47 -11.75 17.44
C LEU A 650 14.23 -12.48 18.75
N LEU A 651 14.90 -13.62 18.95
CA LEU A 651 14.89 -14.41 20.17
C LEU A 651 16.31 -14.51 20.73
N HIS A 652 16.44 -14.55 22.04
CA HIS A 652 17.69 -14.99 22.68
C HIS A 652 17.60 -16.46 23.05
N ALA A 653 18.67 -17.20 22.76
CA ALA A 653 18.85 -18.58 23.21
C ALA A 653 18.98 -18.64 24.75
N PRO A 654 18.69 -19.80 25.37
CA PRO A 654 19.14 -20.09 26.74
C PRO A 654 20.68 -20.07 26.83
N ARG A 655 21.22 -20.00 28.06
CA ARG A 655 22.67 -20.07 28.28
C ARG A 655 23.13 -21.54 28.27
N GLY A 656 24.14 -21.84 27.45
CA GLY A 656 24.67 -23.20 27.27
C GLY A 656 23.92 -24.00 26.20
N GLY A 657 24.46 -25.18 25.88
CA GLY A 657 23.97 -26.06 24.81
C GLY A 657 25.08 -26.41 23.80
N PRO A 658 24.87 -27.42 22.95
CA PRO A 658 25.85 -27.85 21.96
C PRO A 658 25.98 -26.86 20.79
N ASP A 659 27.12 -26.88 20.12
CA ASP A 659 27.40 -26.04 18.94
C ASP A 659 26.73 -26.55 17.66
N HIS A 660 26.41 -27.85 17.62
CA HIS A 660 25.57 -28.48 16.62
C HIS A 660 24.93 -29.73 17.21
N TRP A 661 23.75 -30.10 16.72
CA TRP A 661 23.05 -31.34 17.08
C TRP A 661 22.13 -31.76 15.95
N GLU A 662 21.60 -32.98 16.03
CA GLU A 662 20.54 -33.43 15.14
C GLU A 662 19.25 -33.58 15.93
N HIS A 663 18.15 -33.10 15.36
CA HIS A 663 16.83 -33.05 15.97
C HIS A 663 15.80 -33.74 15.06
N HIS A 664 14.83 -34.39 15.67
CA HIS A 664 13.69 -34.96 14.95
C HIS A 664 12.48 -34.07 15.19
N ALA A 665 12.14 -33.21 14.23
CA ALA A 665 10.99 -32.33 14.37
C ALA A 665 9.70 -33.17 14.41
N PRO A 666 8.71 -32.88 15.28
CA PRO A 666 7.45 -33.62 15.32
C PRO A 666 6.62 -33.49 14.02
N THR A 667 6.90 -32.44 13.24
CA THR A 667 6.17 -32.02 12.04
C THR A 667 6.91 -32.35 10.73
N ALA A 668 8.06 -33.03 10.79
CA ALA A 668 8.88 -33.37 9.63
C ALA A 668 9.26 -34.85 9.59
N ASP A 669 9.03 -35.50 8.45
CA ASP A 669 9.42 -36.91 8.19
C ASP A 669 10.95 -37.13 8.05
N HIS A 670 11.78 -36.20 8.55
CA HIS A 670 13.23 -36.22 8.36
C HIS A 670 13.99 -35.53 9.52
N ARG A 671 15.22 -36.01 9.77
CA ARG A 671 16.14 -35.38 10.74
C ARG A 671 16.64 -34.03 10.23
N LEU A 672 16.62 -33.06 11.12
CA LEU A 672 17.19 -31.73 10.93
C LEU A 672 18.54 -31.67 11.62
N ARG A 673 19.52 -31.01 10.99
CA ARG A 673 20.80 -30.65 11.63
C ARG A 673 20.72 -29.20 12.05
N CYS A 674 20.73 -28.96 13.36
CA CYS A 674 20.71 -27.63 13.94
C CYS A 674 22.13 -27.22 14.30
N HIS A 675 22.55 -26.01 13.93
CA HIS A 675 23.89 -25.51 14.24
C HIS A 675 23.93 -23.98 14.33
N TRP A 676 24.97 -23.44 14.96
CA TRP A 676 25.17 -21.99 15.08
C TRP A 676 26.09 -21.46 13.98
N ARG A 677 25.69 -20.37 13.33
CA ARG A 677 26.49 -19.63 12.34
C ARG A 677 26.85 -18.25 12.87
N SER A 678 28.13 -17.90 12.86
CA SER A 678 28.60 -16.58 13.30
C SER A 678 28.01 -15.45 12.43
N LEU A 679 27.67 -14.33 13.06
CA LEU A 679 27.18 -13.12 12.40
C LEU A 679 28.32 -12.09 12.23
N PRO A 680 28.37 -11.32 11.12
CA PRO A 680 27.47 -11.35 9.96
C PRO A 680 27.57 -12.64 9.14
N LEU A 681 26.47 -13.04 8.52
CA LEU A 681 26.45 -14.22 7.66
C LEU A 681 27.36 -14.06 6.44
N THR A 682 28.15 -15.09 6.14
CA THR A 682 29.02 -15.19 4.96
C THR A 682 28.36 -15.87 3.76
N THR A 683 27.19 -16.49 3.95
CA THR A 683 26.42 -17.19 2.92
C THR A 683 24.94 -16.98 3.24
N PRO A 684 24.11 -16.55 2.27
CA PRO A 684 22.68 -16.28 2.49
C PRO A 684 21.93 -17.54 2.95
N LEU A 685 20.71 -17.34 3.43
CA LEU A 685 19.82 -18.43 3.83
C LEU A 685 18.84 -18.78 2.70
N ALA A 686 18.26 -19.97 2.76
CA ALA A 686 17.18 -20.38 1.87
C ALA A 686 16.02 -19.36 1.89
N ASP A 687 15.30 -19.20 0.78
CA ASP A 687 14.18 -18.25 0.61
C ASP A 687 14.48 -16.77 0.92
N HIS A 688 15.75 -16.37 1.00
CA HIS A 688 16.19 -15.08 1.56
C HIS A 688 15.64 -14.86 2.97
N GLN A 689 15.66 -15.90 3.81
CA GLN A 689 15.23 -15.78 5.21
C GLN A 689 16.15 -14.88 6.04
N ASP A 690 17.35 -14.55 5.56
CA ASP A 690 18.28 -13.57 6.12
C ASP A 690 17.90 -12.10 5.89
N ALA A 691 16.89 -11.82 5.05
CA ALA A 691 16.53 -10.47 4.59
C ALA A 691 16.28 -9.43 5.71
N TRP A 692 15.86 -9.86 6.90
CA TRP A 692 15.57 -8.96 8.03
C TRP A 692 16.63 -8.99 9.14
N LEU A 693 17.76 -9.69 8.99
CA LEU A 693 18.82 -9.73 10.01
C LEU A 693 19.40 -8.34 10.30
N ALA A 694 19.54 -7.48 9.28
CA ALA A 694 19.97 -6.09 9.45
C ALA A 694 18.96 -5.24 10.25
N ALA A 695 17.69 -5.65 10.35
CA ALA A 695 16.69 -5.01 11.22
C ALA A 695 16.76 -5.51 12.67
N ALA A 696 17.41 -6.66 12.93
CA ALA A 696 17.78 -7.07 14.29
C ALA A 696 18.94 -6.22 14.81
N GLU A 697 19.99 -6.10 13.99
CA GLU A 697 21.20 -5.31 14.25
C GLU A 697 21.88 -5.04 12.88
N PRO A 698 22.15 -3.77 12.48
CA PRO A 698 22.63 -3.44 11.13
C PRO A 698 23.90 -4.16 10.70
N THR A 699 24.77 -4.50 11.67
CA THR A 699 26.05 -5.19 11.42
C THR A 699 25.93 -6.70 11.15
N TRP A 700 24.74 -7.30 11.27
CA TRP A 700 24.52 -8.75 11.13
C TRP A 700 24.06 -9.21 9.73
N GLY A 701 23.65 -8.28 8.87
CA GLY A 701 23.27 -8.58 7.49
C GLY A 701 24.44 -9.19 6.70
N ALA A 702 24.13 -9.97 5.66
CA ALA A 702 25.16 -10.58 4.83
C ALA A 702 26.06 -9.50 4.19
N ARG A 703 27.38 -9.63 4.37
CA ARG A 703 28.34 -8.81 3.62
C ARG A 703 28.31 -9.26 2.16
N LEU A 704 27.52 -8.57 1.34
CA LEU A 704 27.74 -8.58 -0.11
C LEU A 704 29.17 -8.09 -0.34
N ALA A 705 30.02 -8.95 -0.90
CA ALA A 705 31.30 -8.52 -1.41
C ALA A 705 31.05 -7.46 -2.50
N ALA A 706 31.88 -6.41 -2.48
CA ALA A 706 31.76 -5.25 -3.37
C ALA A 706 31.98 -5.62 -4.85
#